data_AF-D2VRU5-F1
#
_entry.id   AF-D2VRU5-F1
#
_cell.length_a   1.000
_cell.length_b   1.000
_cell.length_c   1.000
_cell.angle_alpha   90.00
_cell.angle_beta   90.00
_cell.angle_gamma   90.00
#
_symmetry.space_group_name_H-M   'P 1'
#
loop_
_entity.id
_entity.type
_entity.pdbx_description
1 polymer ?
#
loop_
_entity_poly.entity_id
_entity_poly.type
_entity_poly.pdbx_seq_one_letter_code
_entity_poly.pdbx_strand_id
1 'polypeptide(L)'
;MKSSLSLLLLVIFVAIMSFSMQHLAHAFSNIPLELLYSKQHLSKVNSFDEIIGVKTFLTLFIFKKNGSKLVDFIENQHVTSPNHDVNRQLVMNWLKTNPISIGATTFHTQYLTSTFNYFNVSIQASEFPPLSNSSSTIYNIYPSFDICLDRNYFLERYDAVLMEPYAFSFFVRFYNRNNGFGSLKKMESGNFLPIPLIPYEVYTNRTVSIESETDLFHVEKTASCDNLPDESDAQFIRLLTGYSNFSEIDVSIIERITSKSSLSGNWTLVNSKLPLLLLSAPFSEIGTTNFNTSSLNNLLLSSSCYMCKSSACVGENYNPVEDYWKIPQFLIIFGYFALLFGFGLFKKPSLRRRIALPYTPILIFILMLTFTDLSRLCVCVVYNISTFVLIWGVFIYSATVVRFYYLRNLYSLITKYPKRERLMKILASEKSGILISVLLTFLLALLFNLMGLFMFFNELKVASDIFRSFVFGLFILVGAILGLLFVILDMISNSKRIKTLGLFHFLFFDDPLYVRLDILSLTFIIIVIIIILLGNTIIGGFEGRDSIGGLFNTIICLSMVLITGGNTVMIEIYKKVKYGKKPMKNNDELEVVLQNEDLFNLLKEYSSKEFSLENIELYSMLMKLKGQKFVSVKELEEIDQTFIKSYSKFEVNLPSSCKKEFYNLKEQALEKSQIEFDKLWQVVGFDLVLNMLDTFKRLQETSNYRQWESVSKYQKHLQ
;
A
#
# COMPACT_ATOMS: atom_id res chain seq x y z
N MET A 1 -30.70 11.61 -18.97
CA MET A 1 -30.40 10.33 -19.66
C MET A 1 -28.92 10.03 -19.85
N LYS A 2 -28.04 10.95 -20.28
CA LYS A 2 -26.60 10.61 -20.45
C LYS A 2 -25.83 10.43 -19.13
N SER A 3 -26.12 11.19 -18.07
CA SER A 3 -25.44 11.01 -16.77
C SER A 3 -25.87 9.74 -16.03
N SER A 4 -27.14 9.32 -16.18
CA SER A 4 -27.66 8.08 -15.61
C SER A 4 -27.02 6.83 -16.25
N LEU A 5 -26.70 6.88 -17.54
CA LEU A 5 -26.02 5.78 -18.23
C LEU A 5 -24.56 5.63 -17.78
N SER A 6 -23.84 6.74 -17.57
CA SER A 6 -22.46 6.70 -17.06
C SER A 6 -22.38 6.15 -15.64
N LEU A 7 -23.34 6.52 -14.77
CA LEU A 7 -23.43 5.98 -13.41
C LEU A 7 -23.77 4.48 -13.45
N LEU A 8 -24.70 4.07 -14.31
CA LEU A 8 -25.07 2.66 -14.46
C LEU A 8 -23.90 1.82 -14.98
N LEU A 9 -23.14 2.30 -15.98
CA LEU A 9 -21.95 1.61 -16.48
C LEU A 9 -20.85 1.51 -15.42
N LEU A 10 -20.70 2.52 -14.57
CA LEU A 10 -19.77 2.49 -13.45
C LEU A 10 -20.20 1.45 -12.40
N VAL A 11 -21.49 1.41 -12.04
CA VAL A 11 -22.04 0.42 -11.10
C VAL A 11 -21.89 -0.99 -11.65
N ILE A 12 -22.18 -1.20 -12.94
CA ILE A 12 -21.99 -2.49 -13.63
C ILE A 12 -20.51 -2.87 -13.65
N PHE A 13 -19.60 -1.94 -13.95
CA PHE A 13 -18.16 -2.20 -13.93
C PHE A 13 -17.68 -2.58 -12.52
N VAL A 14 -18.11 -1.87 -11.48
CA VAL A 14 -17.77 -2.18 -10.08
C VAL A 14 -18.35 -3.53 -9.67
N ALA A 15 -19.58 -3.85 -10.09
CA ALA A 15 -20.22 -5.14 -9.81
C ALA A 15 -19.52 -6.30 -10.52
N ILE A 16 -19.20 -6.15 -11.82
CA ILE A 16 -18.44 -7.15 -12.59
C ILE A 16 -17.05 -7.33 -12.00
N MET A 17 -16.36 -6.25 -11.64
CA MET A 17 -15.07 -6.34 -10.98
C MET A 17 -15.19 -7.05 -9.64
N SER A 18 -16.18 -6.72 -8.80
CA SER A 18 -16.39 -7.38 -7.51
C SER A 18 -16.70 -8.87 -7.68
N PHE A 19 -17.53 -9.24 -8.66
CA PHE A 19 -17.89 -10.62 -8.96
C PHE A 19 -16.71 -11.42 -9.55
N SER A 20 -15.97 -10.83 -10.50
CA SER A 20 -14.74 -11.41 -11.04
C SER A 20 -13.68 -11.58 -9.95
N MET A 21 -13.57 -10.64 -9.01
CA MET A 21 -12.67 -10.76 -7.86
C MET A 21 -13.11 -11.85 -6.88
N GLN A 22 -14.41 -12.06 -6.65
CA GLN A 22 -14.90 -13.20 -5.86
C GLN A 22 -14.54 -14.54 -6.52
N HIS A 23 -14.72 -14.66 -7.83
CA HIS A 23 -14.30 -15.86 -8.56
C HIS A 23 -12.78 -16.04 -8.57
N LEU A 24 -12.02 -14.97 -8.75
CA LEU A 24 -10.56 -15.00 -8.71
C LEU A 24 -10.07 -15.36 -7.30
N ALA A 25 -10.72 -14.84 -6.26
CA ALA A 25 -10.45 -15.20 -4.87
C ALA A 25 -10.77 -16.67 -4.58
N HIS A 26 -11.87 -17.20 -5.11
CA HIS A 26 -12.18 -18.63 -5.02
C HIS A 26 -11.19 -19.49 -5.83
N ALA A 27 -10.66 -18.97 -6.93
CA ALA A 27 -9.56 -19.62 -7.66
C ALA A 27 -8.25 -19.55 -6.86
N PHE A 28 -8.00 -18.45 -6.14
CA PHE A 28 -6.83 -18.26 -5.29
C PHE A 28 -6.89 -19.06 -3.98
N SER A 29 -8.08 -19.26 -3.39
CA SER A 29 -8.28 -20.16 -2.25
C SER A 29 -7.99 -21.63 -2.62
N ASN A 30 -8.04 -21.95 -3.92
CA ASN A 30 -7.68 -23.26 -4.47
C ASN A 30 -6.20 -23.35 -4.89
N ILE A 31 -5.41 -22.27 -4.85
CA ILE A 31 -3.95 -22.42 -4.96
C ILE A 31 -3.50 -23.16 -3.70
N PRO A 32 -2.79 -24.29 -3.83
CA PRO A 32 -2.45 -25.12 -2.69
C PRO A 32 -1.58 -24.31 -1.73
N LEU A 33 -2.23 -23.87 -0.65
CA LEU A 33 -1.65 -23.30 0.57
C LEU A 33 -0.60 -24.23 1.20
N GLU A 34 -0.46 -25.45 0.66
CA GLU A 34 0.69 -26.33 0.83
C GLU A 34 2.00 -25.54 0.70
N LEU A 35 2.25 -24.72 -0.32
CA LEU A 35 3.59 -24.11 -0.51
C LEU A 35 4.12 -23.21 0.65
N LEU A 36 3.25 -22.67 1.51
CA LEU A 36 3.65 -21.84 2.67
C LEU A 36 3.71 -22.62 4.00
N TYR A 37 3.08 -23.79 4.08
CA TYR A 37 3.05 -24.65 5.27
C TYR A 37 3.45 -26.12 4.95
N SER A 38 4.07 -26.39 3.78
CA SER A 38 4.27 -27.72 3.14
C SER A 38 5.27 -28.64 3.83
N LYS A 39 5.74 -28.29 5.02
CA LYS A 39 6.29 -29.36 5.86
C LYS A 39 5.11 -30.01 6.57
N GLN A 40 4.28 -30.77 5.83
CA GLN A 40 3.50 -31.82 6.48
C GLN A 40 4.51 -32.76 7.11
N HIS A 41 4.81 -32.58 8.39
CA HIS A 41 5.95 -33.27 9.01
C HIS A 41 5.76 -34.79 9.03
N LEU A 42 4.50 -35.26 9.12
CA LEU A 42 4.14 -36.67 8.93
C LEU A 42 4.33 -37.20 7.50
N SER A 43 4.29 -36.36 6.46
CA SER A 43 4.47 -36.83 5.08
C SER A 43 5.90 -37.30 4.79
N LYS A 44 6.84 -36.98 5.69
CA LYS A 44 8.24 -37.44 5.64
C LYS A 44 8.43 -38.86 6.17
N VAL A 45 7.44 -39.40 6.88
CA VAL A 45 7.47 -40.78 7.38
C VAL A 45 7.27 -41.73 6.20
N ASN A 46 8.19 -42.67 6.05
CA ASN A 46 8.11 -43.72 5.04
C ASN A 46 7.60 -45.01 5.67
N SER A 47 7.05 -45.91 4.85
CA SER A 47 6.80 -47.28 5.28
C SER A 47 8.10 -47.91 5.78
N PHE A 48 8.01 -48.76 6.80
CA PHE A 48 9.16 -49.38 7.48
C PHE A 48 10.08 -48.44 8.25
N ASP A 49 9.71 -47.16 8.42
CA ASP A 49 10.44 -46.29 9.34
C ASP A 49 10.18 -46.72 10.79
N GLU A 50 11.26 -46.72 11.57
CA GLU A 50 11.21 -46.95 13.01
C GLU A 50 11.01 -45.60 13.69
N ILE A 51 9.86 -45.41 14.34
CA ILE A 51 9.50 -44.20 15.06
C ILE A 51 10.17 -44.24 16.43
N ILE A 52 11.12 -43.36 16.65
CA ILE A 52 11.93 -43.30 17.86
C ILE A 52 11.25 -42.44 18.93
N GLY A 53 10.44 -41.46 18.51
CA GLY A 53 9.68 -40.61 19.42
C GLY A 53 8.89 -39.54 18.68
N VAL A 54 8.11 -38.77 19.43
CA VAL A 54 7.30 -37.68 18.89
C VAL A 54 7.88 -36.35 19.35
N LYS A 55 8.23 -35.49 18.40
CA LYS A 55 8.75 -34.14 18.66
C LYS A 55 7.62 -33.19 19.08
N THR A 56 6.48 -33.28 18.42
CA THR A 56 5.33 -32.40 18.70
C THR A 56 4.03 -33.12 18.36
N PHE A 57 3.00 -32.91 19.18
CA PHE A 57 1.64 -33.40 18.94
C PHE A 57 0.75 -32.24 18.50
N LEU A 58 -0.24 -32.51 17.64
CA LEU A 58 -1.45 -31.70 17.64
C LEU A 58 -2.18 -31.99 18.95
N THR A 59 -2.24 -30.96 19.78
CA THR A 59 -2.78 -31.02 21.13
C THR A 59 -4.13 -30.35 21.15
N LEU A 60 -5.11 -31.02 21.74
CA LEU A 60 -6.42 -30.44 22.01
C LEU A 60 -6.34 -29.69 23.34
N PHE A 61 -6.32 -28.36 23.26
CA PHE A 61 -6.33 -27.46 24.41
C PHE A 61 -7.77 -27.18 24.80
N ILE A 62 -8.26 -27.86 25.83
CA ILE A 62 -9.62 -27.69 26.34
C ILE A 62 -9.65 -26.51 27.30
N PHE A 63 -10.50 -25.53 27.06
CA PHE A 63 -10.59 -24.36 27.93
C PHE A 63 -11.31 -24.71 29.22
N LYS A 64 -10.67 -24.59 30.38
CA LYS A 64 -11.22 -25.03 31.68
C LYS A 64 -12.54 -24.35 32.04
N LYS A 65 -12.75 -23.11 31.62
CA LYS A 65 -13.98 -22.36 31.92
C LYS A 65 -15.17 -22.85 31.09
N ASN A 66 -15.00 -22.99 29.77
CA ASN A 66 -16.10 -23.38 28.87
C ASN A 66 -16.30 -24.90 28.84
N GLY A 67 -15.20 -25.65 28.76
CA GLY A 67 -15.16 -27.10 28.84
C GLY A 67 -15.22 -27.64 30.26
N SER A 68 -15.77 -26.89 31.22
CA SER A 68 -15.80 -27.27 32.65
C SER A 68 -16.34 -28.69 32.85
N LYS A 69 -17.40 -29.09 32.14
CA LYS A 69 -17.93 -30.47 32.22
C LYS A 69 -16.93 -31.56 31.80
N LEU A 70 -16.13 -31.31 30.77
CA LEU A 70 -15.11 -32.25 30.30
C LEU A 70 -13.91 -32.25 31.25
N VAL A 71 -13.49 -31.06 31.70
CA VAL A 71 -12.40 -30.93 32.67
C VAL A 71 -12.78 -31.58 33.99
N ASP A 72 -13.95 -31.28 34.54
CA ASP A 72 -14.50 -31.92 35.73
C ASP A 72 -14.61 -33.44 35.54
N PHE A 73 -15.02 -33.92 34.36
CA PHE A 73 -15.04 -35.35 34.07
C PHE A 73 -13.64 -35.97 34.14
N ILE A 74 -12.64 -35.36 33.51
CA ILE A 74 -11.26 -35.85 33.51
C ILE A 74 -10.66 -35.79 34.93
N GLU A 75 -10.89 -34.70 35.67
CA GLU A 75 -10.39 -34.53 37.02
C GLU A 75 -11.06 -35.52 38.00
N ASN A 76 -12.37 -35.75 37.88
CA ASN A 76 -13.13 -36.67 38.74
C ASN A 76 -12.84 -38.16 38.47
N GLN A 77 -12.42 -38.53 37.26
CA GLN A 77 -11.99 -39.90 36.98
C GLN A 77 -10.62 -40.23 37.60
N HIS A 78 -10.07 -39.34 38.44
CA HIS A 78 -8.75 -39.46 39.07
C HIS A 78 -7.68 -39.86 38.06
N VAL A 79 -7.76 -39.30 36.85
CA VAL A 79 -6.77 -39.58 35.80
C VAL A 79 -5.52 -38.74 36.05
N THR A 80 -4.94 -38.89 37.24
CA THR A 80 -3.52 -38.63 37.49
C THR A 80 -2.66 -39.76 36.91
N SER A 81 -3.27 -40.70 36.18
CA SER A 81 -2.52 -41.72 35.45
C SER A 81 -1.55 -40.99 34.51
N PRO A 82 -0.23 -41.21 34.66
CA PRO A 82 0.76 -40.66 33.74
C PRO A 82 0.60 -41.22 32.33
N ASN A 83 -0.33 -42.16 32.08
CA ASN A 83 -0.59 -42.74 30.77
C ASN A 83 -1.57 -41.89 29.93
N HIS A 84 -1.06 -41.20 28.91
CA HIS A 84 -1.86 -40.35 28.03
C HIS A 84 -2.83 -41.12 27.16
N ASP A 85 -2.61 -42.42 26.89
CA ASP A 85 -3.56 -43.21 26.13
C ASP A 85 -4.87 -43.38 26.88
N VAL A 86 -4.81 -43.51 28.21
CA VAL A 86 -6.00 -43.55 29.06
C VAL A 86 -6.73 -42.22 28.99
N ASN A 87 -6.02 -41.10 29.10
CA ASN A 87 -6.60 -39.76 28.96
C ASN A 87 -7.25 -39.56 27.59
N ARG A 88 -6.55 -39.94 26.51
CA ARG A 88 -7.02 -39.84 25.13
C ARG A 88 -8.27 -40.69 24.92
N GLN A 89 -8.29 -41.94 25.39
CA GLN A 89 -9.45 -42.82 25.30
C GLN A 89 -10.65 -42.29 26.09
N LEU A 90 -10.43 -41.75 27.30
CA LEU A 90 -11.49 -41.16 28.12
C LEU A 90 -12.09 -39.92 27.46
N VAL A 91 -11.25 -39.03 26.94
CA VAL A 91 -11.68 -37.86 26.17
C VAL A 91 -12.48 -38.31 24.94
N MET A 92 -11.97 -39.26 24.17
CA MET A 92 -12.66 -39.76 22.97
C MET A 92 -14.00 -40.43 23.29
N ASN A 93 -14.08 -41.20 24.39
CA ASN A 93 -15.33 -41.81 24.83
C ASN A 93 -16.34 -40.77 25.33
N TRP A 94 -15.87 -39.74 26.05
CA TRP A 94 -16.72 -38.63 26.48
C TRP A 94 -17.29 -37.86 25.27
N LEU A 95 -16.46 -37.61 24.25
CA LEU A 95 -16.85 -36.91 23.02
C LEU A 95 -17.88 -37.65 22.16
N LYS A 96 -18.06 -38.96 22.36
CA LYS A 96 -19.13 -39.73 21.69
C LYS A 96 -20.53 -39.34 22.17
N THR A 97 -20.65 -38.84 23.41
CA THR A 97 -21.94 -38.55 24.05
C THR A 97 -22.13 -37.06 24.36
N ASN A 98 -21.04 -36.30 24.38
CA ASN A 98 -21.05 -34.87 24.70
C ASN A 98 -20.39 -34.09 23.55
N PRO A 99 -21.20 -33.40 22.73
CA PRO A 99 -20.68 -32.62 21.63
C PRO A 99 -19.95 -31.38 22.14
N ILE A 100 -18.83 -31.04 21.51
CA ILE A 100 -18.09 -29.79 21.77
C ILE A 100 -17.77 -29.05 20.47
N SER A 101 -17.51 -27.75 20.58
CA SER A 101 -16.94 -26.96 19.51
C SER A 101 -15.41 -27.00 19.54
N ILE A 102 -14.80 -27.49 18.46
CA ILE A 102 -13.35 -27.57 18.32
C ILE A 102 -12.90 -26.59 17.23
N GLY A 103 -12.05 -25.63 17.59
CA GLY A 103 -11.34 -24.82 16.60
C GLY A 103 -10.06 -25.54 16.13
N ALA A 104 -9.93 -25.87 14.86
CA ALA A 104 -8.71 -26.48 14.27
C ALA A 104 -8.25 -25.69 13.04
N THR A 105 -6.95 -25.59 12.77
CA THR A 105 -6.50 -24.95 11.52
C THR A 105 -6.95 -25.80 10.32
N THR A 106 -7.20 -25.18 9.16
CA THR A 106 -7.70 -25.89 7.97
C THR A 106 -6.84 -27.10 7.58
N PHE A 107 -5.52 -27.00 7.75
CA PHE A 107 -4.58 -28.09 7.50
C PHE A 107 -4.71 -29.24 8.49
N HIS A 108 -5.08 -28.95 9.74
CA HIS A 108 -5.23 -29.95 10.78
C HIS A 108 -6.59 -30.63 10.75
N THR A 109 -7.59 -30.03 10.10
CA THR A 109 -8.94 -30.60 9.98
C THR A 109 -8.94 -32.00 9.35
N GLN A 110 -8.08 -32.26 8.35
CA GLN A 110 -7.95 -33.59 7.75
C GLN A 110 -7.37 -34.62 8.74
N TYR A 111 -6.29 -34.27 9.43
CA TYR A 111 -5.69 -35.12 10.46
C TYR A 111 -6.65 -35.41 11.62
N LEU A 112 -7.39 -34.38 12.04
CA LEU A 112 -8.38 -34.47 13.09
C LEU A 112 -9.52 -35.41 12.71
N THR A 113 -10.06 -35.26 11.50
CA THR A 113 -11.14 -36.12 10.98
C THR A 113 -10.69 -37.59 10.92
N SER A 114 -9.50 -37.87 10.40
CA SER A 114 -8.92 -39.23 10.37
C SER A 114 -8.75 -39.82 11.77
N THR A 115 -8.32 -39.01 12.75
CA THR A 115 -8.13 -39.44 14.14
C THR A 115 -9.46 -39.71 14.83
N PHE A 116 -10.46 -38.88 14.64
CA PHE A 116 -11.78 -39.09 15.23
C PHE A 116 -12.48 -40.31 14.64
N ASN A 117 -12.32 -40.54 13.34
CA ASN A 117 -12.73 -41.79 12.69
C ASN A 117 -11.98 -43.02 13.25
N TYR A 118 -10.73 -42.85 13.71
CA TYR A 118 -10.02 -43.94 14.40
C TYR A 118 -10.68 -44.33 15.71
N PHE A 119 -11.15 -43.35 16.49
CA PHE A 119 -11.82 -43.57 17.77
C PHE A 119 -13.34 -43.77 17.68
N ASN A 120 -13.91 -43.87 16.47
CA ASN A 120 -15.35 -43.94 16.22
C ASN A 120 -16.12 -42.76 16.84
N VAL A 121 -15.59 -41.55 16.71
CA VAL A 121 -16.25 -40.31 17.14
C VAL A 121 -16.73 -39.57 15.90
N SER A 122 -18.04 -39.36 15.77
CA SER A 122 -18.60 -38.61 14.65
C SER A 122 -18.41 -37.11 14.85
N ILE A 123 -17.67 -36.47 13.95
CA ILE A 123 -17.62 -35.01 13.86
C ILE A 123 -18.17 -34.57 12.50
N GLN A 124 -18.97 -33.51 12.52
CA GLN A 124 -19.28 -32.73 11.34
C GLN A 124 -18.33 -31.54 11.24
N ALA A 125 -17.60 -31.45 10.12
CA ALA A 125 -16.94 -30.20 9.76
C ALA A 125 -18.01 -29.19 9.34
N SER A 126 -18.02 -28.01 9.94
CA SER A 126 -18.98 -26.96 9.58
C SER A 126 -18.25 -25.63 9.44
N GLU A 127 -18.54 -24.90 8.36
CA GLU A 127 -18.05 -23.53 8.17
C GLU A 127 -18.77 -22.55 9.12
N PHE A 128 -19.99 -22.88 9.53
CA PHE A 128 -20.83 -22.04 10.38
C PHE A 128 -21.21 -22.74 11.69
N PRO A 129 -21.36 -22.01 12.80
CA PRO A 129 -21.81 -22.59 14.05
C PRO A 129 -23.24 -23.13 13.84
N PRO A 130 -23.51 -24.41 14.13
CA PRO A 130 -24.83 -24.97 13.95
C PRO A 130 -25.77 -24.28 14.93
N LEU A 131 -27.02 -24.10 14.51
CA LEU A 131 -28.10 -23.63 15.38
C LEU A 131 -28.51 -24.70 16.42
N SER A 132 -27.98 -25.92 16.35
CA SER A 132 -28.32 -27.04 17.24
C SER A 132 -27.10 -27.85 17.70
N ASN A 133 -26.99 -28.07 19.00
CA ASN A 133 -25.88 -28.73 19.70
C ASN A 133 -25.90 -30.27 19.64
N SER A 134 -26.31 -30.90 18.53
CA SER A 134 -26.49 -32.37 18.49
C SER A 134 -25.22 -33.17 18.19
N SER A 135 -24.17 -32.54 17.64
CA SER A 135 -22.94 -33.21 17.20
C SER A 135 -21.71 -32.34 17.51
N SER A 136 -20.58 -32.99 17.78
CA SER A 136 -19.29 -32.29 17.85
C SER A 136 -19.03 -31.64 16.49
N THR A 137 -18.60 -30.38 16.50
CA THR A 137 -18.35 -29.61 15.29
C THR A 137 -16.93 -29.10 15.26
N ILE A 138 -16.23 -29.35 14.15
CA ILE A 138 -14.94 -28.71 13.86
C ILE A 138 -15.19 -27.43 13.11
N TYR A 139 -14.57 -26.36 13.59
CA TYR A 139 -14.46 -25.09 12.89
C TYR A 139 -13.04 -24.87 12.46
N ASN A 140 -12.89 -24.36 11.25
CA ASN A 140 -11.60 -23.84 10.84
C ASN A 140 -11.31 -22.58 11.66
N ILE A 141 -10.16 -22.56 12.33
CA ILE A 141 -9.59 -21.37 12.95
C ILE A 141 -8.41 -20.90 12.13
N TYR A 142 -8.37 -19.59 11.91
CA TYR A 142 -7.23 -18.90 11.33
C TYR A 142 -6.52 -18.18 12.46
N PRO A 143 -5.45 -18.76 13.05
CA PRO A 143 -4.67 -18.09 14.10
C PRO A 143 -3.84 -16.92 13.53
N SER A 144 -4.27 -16.28 12.44
CA SER A 144 -3.60 -15.09 11.90
C SER A 144 -3.92 -13.88 12.77
N PHE A 145 -2.90 -13.42 13.49
CA PHE A 145 -2.88 -12.28 14.41
C PHE A 145 -3.27 -10.93 13.81
N ASP A 146 -3.36 -10.89 12.49
CA ASP A 146 -3.40 -9.67 11.70
C ASP A 146 -4.82 -9.21 11.37
N ILE A 147 -5.83 -10.06 11.56
CA ILE A 147 -7.20 -9.77 11.15
C ILE A 147 -7.95 -9.10 12.30
N CYS A 148 -8.82 -8.14 11.95
CA CYS A 148 -9.70 -7.33 12.81
C CYS A 148 -10.62 -8.12 13.79
N LEU A 149 -10.40 -9.41 14.01
CA LEU A 149 -11.29 -10.24 14.82
C LEU A 149 -11.31 -9.75 16.26
N ASP A 150 -12.52 -9.72 16.82
CA ASP A 150 -12.72 -9.49 18.24
C ASP A 150 -11.89 -10.52 19.01
N ARG A 151 -11.06 -10.04 19.94
CA ARG A 151 -10.10 -10.87 20.68
C ARG A 151 -10.81 -11.93 21.54
N ASN A 152 -12.11 -11.76 21.81
CA ASN A 152 -12.94 -12.73 22.52
C ASN A 152 -13.51 -13.82 21.61
N TYR A 153 -13.46 -13.65 20.28
CA TYR A 153 -14.10 -14.53 19.31
C TYR A 153 -13.72 -16.01 19.48
N PHE A 154 -12.44 -16.31 19.73
CA PHE A 154 -11.98 -17.69 19.91
C PHE A 154 -12.42 -18.30 21.25
N LEU A 155 -12.40 -17.50 22.32
CA LEU A 155 -12.73 -17.96 23.67
C LEU A 155 -14.23 -18.07 23.91
N GLU A 156 -15.05 -17.33 23.18
CA GLU A 156 -16.51 -17.40 23.32
C GLU A 156 -17.13 -18.47 22.43
N ARG A 157 -16.44 -18.89 21.36
CA ARG A 157 -17.00 -19.78 20.34
C ARG A 157 -16.55 -21.23 20.45
N TYR A 158 -15.38 -21.48 21.05
CA TYR A 158 -14.79 -22.81 21.09
C TYR A 158 -14.64 -23.32 22.54
N ASP A 159 -15.03 -24.58 22.77
CA ASP A 159 -14.78 -25.29 24.02
C ASP A 159 -13.33 -25.78 24.08
N ALA A 160 -12.75 -26.10 22.91
CA ALA A 160 -11.38 -26.54 22.77
C ALA A 160 -10.77 -26.05 21.44
N VAL A 161 -9.43 -25.93 21.41
CA VAL A 161 -8.68 -25.64 20.18
C VAL A 161 -7.64 -26.72 19.93
N LEU A 162 -7.54 -27.18 18.68
CA LEU A 162 -6.52 -28.11 18.23
C LEU A 162 -5.38 -27.35 17.55
N MET A 163 -4.24 -27.31 18.21
CA MET A 163 -3.05 -26.63 17.71
C MET A 163 -1.78 -27.39 18.08
N GLU A 164 -0.68 -27.05 17.41
CA GLU A 164 0.64 -27.38 17.93
C GLU A 164 0.94 -26.54 19.17
N PRO A 165 1.65 -27.07 20.20
CA PRO A 165 2.09 -26.32 21.37
C PRO A 165 2.70 -24.94 21.10
N TYR A 166 3.50 -24.79 20.04
CA TYR A 166 4.06 -23.49 19.66
C TYR A 166 2.99 -22.51 19.18
N ALA A 167 2.16 -22.92 18.22
CA ALA A 167 1.07 -22.08 17.73
C ALA A 167 0.10 -21.68 18.84
N PHE A 168 -0.21 -22.61 19.75
CA PHE A 168 -1.02 -22.33 20.93
C PHE A 168 -0.34 -21.34 21.88
N SER A 169 0.92 -21.57 22.25
CA SER A 169 1.64 -20.70 23.19
C SER A 169 1.84 -19.31 22.62
N PHE A 170 2.23 -19.22 21.35
CA PHE A 170 2.28 -17.96 20.61
C PHE A 170 0.93 -17.25 20.70
N PHE A 171 -0.17 -17.97 20.44
CA PHE A 171 -1.52 -17.42 20.54
C PHE A 171 -1.83 -16.90 21.95
N VAL A 172 -1.66 -17.71 23.00
CA VAL A 172 -1.94 -17.26 24.38
C VAL A 172 -1.10 -16.03 24.76
N ARG A 173 0.19 -16.03 24.41
CA ARG A 173 1.15 -14.99 24.79
C ARG A 173 1.01 -13.70 24.00
N PHE A 174 0.41 -13.78 22.81
CA PHE A 174 0.11 -12.60 22.00
C PHE A 174 -1.17 -11.88 22.46
N TYR A 175 -2.17 -12.60 22.99
CA TYR A 175 -3.54 -12.07 23.12
C TYR A 175 -3.85 -11.22 24.35
N ASN A 176 -2.93 -11.09 25.31
CA ASN A 176 -3.29 -10.64 26.66
C ASN A 176 -2.69 -9.25 27.00
N ARG A 177 -3.40 -8.13 26.74
CA ARG A 177 -3.40 -6.89 27.58
C ARG A 177 -4.40 -5.84 27.10
N ASN A 178 -5.28 -5.40 28.01
CA ASN A 178 -5.96 -4.09 28.16
C ASN A 178 -6.15 -3.19 26.91
N ASN A 179 -7.01 -3.57 25.98
CA ASN A 179 -7.61 -2.60 25.06
C ASN A 179 -9.07 -2.34 25.46
N GLY A 180 -9.35 -1.82 26.66
CA GLY A 180 -10.59 -1.10 27.04
C GLY A 180 -11.97 -1.74 26.82
N PHE A 181 -12.07 -2.89 26.16
CA PHE A 181 -13.29 -3.55 25.76
C PHE A 181 -13.47 -4.81 26.61
N GLY A 182 -14.09 -4.62 27.77
CA GLY A 182 -14.56 -5.71 28.65
C GLY A 182 -13.59 -6.11 29.76
N SER A 183 -14.16 -6.39 30.94
CA SER A 183 -13.51 -6.88 32.15
C SER A 183 -13.01 -8.34 32.05
N LEU A 184 -12.67 -8.81 30.85
CA LEU A 184 -12.35 -10.21 30.63
C LEU A 184 -10.96 -10.54 31.17
N LYS A 185 -10.93 -11.66 31.90
CA LYS A 185 -9.81 -12.18 32.68
C LYS A 185 -8.61 -12.46 31.78
N LYS A 186 -7.41 -12.21 32.32
CA LYS A 186 -6.12 -12.57 31.73
C LYS A 186 -6.12 -14.03 31.26
N MET A 187 -5.67 -14.28 30.03
CA MET A 187 -5.50 -15.62 29.48
C MET A 187 -4.16 -16.19 29.92
N GLU A 188 -4.18 -17.38 30.52
CA GLU A 188 -3.02 -18.13 30.98
C GLU A 188 -3.00 -19.46 30.26
N SER A 189 -1.82 -19.94 29.89
CA SER A 189 -1.64 -21.28 29.33
C SER A 189 -2.19 -22.35 30.29
N GLY A 190 -2.10 -22.11 31.60
CA GLY A 190 -2.71 -22.95 32.65
C GLY A 190 -4.24 -22.93 32.72
N ASN A 191 -4.92 -22.03 32.00
CA ASN A 191 -6.38 -22.07 31.84
C ASN A 191 -6.84 -23.17 30.86
N PHE A 192 -5.90 -23.86 30.23
CA PHE A 192 -6.18 -24.93 29.27
C PHE A 192 -5.71 -26.27 29.82
N LEU A 193 -6.46 -27.31 29.51
CA LEU A 193 -6.04 -28.68 29.72
C LEU A 193 -5.52 -29.22 28.37
N PRO A 194 -4.19 -29.40 28.21
CA PRO A 194 -3.61 -29.94 26.99
C PRO A 194 -3.80 -31.47 26.93
N ILE A 195 -4.44 -31.96 25.87
CA ILE A 195 -4.60 -33.39 25.59
C ILE A 195 -3.89 -33.72 24.26
N PRO A 196 -2.76 -34.46 24.25
CA PRO A 196 -2.11 -34.87 23.01
C PRO A 196 -3.00 -35.84 22.22
N LEU A 197 -3.38 -35.45 21.00
CA LEU A 197 -4.24 -36.28 20.15
C LEU A 197 -3.48 -36.97 19.02
N ILE A 198 -2.67 -36.21 18.28
CA ILE A 198 -2.11 -36.68 17.01
C ILE A 198 -0.60 -36.41 17.00
N PRO A 199 0.26 -37.44 16.86
CA PRO A 199 1.67 -37.20 16.58
C PRO A 199 1.79 -36.39 15.29
N TYR A 200 2.40 -35.20 15.33
CA TYR A 200 2.46 -34.28 14.18
C TYR A 200 3.84 -34.23 13.55
N GLU A 201 4.87 -34.16 14.39
CA GLU A 201 6.26 -34.27 13.97
C GLU A 201 6.91 -35.37 14.78
N VAL A 202 7.51 -36.34 14.10
CA VAL A 202 8.09 -37.54 14.70
C VAL A 202 9.56 -37.68 14.32
N TYR A 203 10.32 -38.27 15.24
CA TYR A 203 11.68 -38.69 14.98
C TYR A 203 11.65 -40.11 14.45
N THR A 204 12.23 -40.30 13.28
CA THR A 204 12.51 -41.63 12.71
C THR A 204 14.01 -41.93 12.78
N ASN A 205 14.35 -43.21 12.70
CA ASN A 205 15.73 -43.69 12.55
C ASN A 205 16.52 -43.02 11.42
N ARG A 206 15.86 -42.46 10.40
CA ARG A 206 16.50 -41.71 9.31
C ARG A 206 16.76 -40.25 9.64
N THR A 207 15.87 -39.64 10.42
CA THR A 207 15.93 -38.20 10.72
C THR A 207 16.85 -37.87 11.89
N VAL A 208 17.05 -38.82 12.81
CA VAL A 208 17.96 -38.67 13.94
C VAL A 208 19.35 -39.05 13.46
N SER A 209 20.17 -38.08 13.09
CA SER A 209 21.62 -38.30 13.08
C SER A 209 22.04 -38.52 14.54
N ILE A 210 22.64 -39.68 14.81
CA ILE A 210 23.06 -40.14 16.15
C ILE A 210 23.99 -39.12 16.85
N GLU A 211 24.55 -38.14 16.12
CA GLU A 211 25.52 -37.16 16.65
C GLU A 211 24.90 -35.86 17.21
N SER A 212 23.58 -35.61 17.07
CA SER A 212 22.93 -34.43 17.67
C SER A 212 21.90 -34.78 18.74
N GLU A 213 22.25 -35.71 19.64
CA GLU A 213 21.38 -36.11 20.76
C GLU A 213 20.93 -34.94 21.66
N THR A 214 21.65 -33.82 21.63
CA THR A 214 21.29 -32.55 22.31
C THR A 214 20.17 -31.78 21.60
N ASP A 215 19.97 -31.97 20.29
CA ASP A 215 18.93 -31.30 19.50
C ASP A 215 17.56 -31.97 19.59
N LEU A 216 17.49 -33.20 20.12
CA LEU A 216 16.21 -33.87 20.36
C LEU A 216 15.31 -33.08 21.32
N PHE A 217 15.94 -32.32 22.22
CA PHE A 217 15.24 -31.49 23.19
C PHE A 217 15.92 -30.12 23.26
N HIS A 218 15.37 -29.13 22.53
CA HIS A 218 15.83 -27.75 22.56
C HIS A 218 15.47 -27.07 23.91
N VAL A 219 16.06 -27.57 25.00
CA VAL A 219 15.82 -27.14 26.39
C VAL A 219 16.66 -25.92 26.77
N GLU A 220 17.81 -25.73 26.11
CA GLU A 220 18.86 -24.79 26.52
C GLU A 220 18.46 -23.31 26.48
N LYS A 221 17.23 -22.96 26.04
CA LYS A 221 16.77 -21.58 25.85
C LYS A 221 15.49 -21.19 26.61
N THR A 222 15.12 -21.87 27.68
CA THR A 222 13.93 -21.51 28.49
C THR A 222 14.37 -21.20 29.94
N ALA A 223 13.93 -20.15 30.66
CA ALA A 223 12.74 -19.32 30.55
C ALA A 223 12.97 -17.93 31.18
N SER A 224 12.52 -16.86 30.50
CA SER A 224 12.20 -15.59 31.15
C SER A 224 11.08 -14.92 30.35
N CYS A 225 10.27 -14.09 31.00
CA CYS A 225 9.23 -13.33 30.31
C CYS A 225 9.79 -12.33 29.28
N ASP A 226 11.09 -12.04 29.35
CA ASP A 226 11.78 -11.10 28.48
C ASP A 226 12.30 -11.73 27.18
N ASN A 227 12.45 -13.06 27.13
CA ASN A 227 13.02 -13.78 25.98
C ASN A 227 12.10 -14.92 25.54
N LEU A 228 11.34 -14.70 24.46
CA LEU A 228 10.54 -15.71 23.74
C LEU A 228 9.61 -16.53 24.66
N PRO A 229 8.66 -15.87 25.37
CA PRO A 229 7.79 -16.53 26.34
C PRO A 229 6.86 -17.58 25.70
N ASP A 230 6.55 -17.44 24.42
CA ASP A 230 5.83 -18.40 23.60
C ASP A 230 6.64 -19.67 23.32
N GLU A 231 7.92 -19.56 22.97
CA GLU A 231 8.80 -20.72 22.83
C GLU A 231 8.96 -21.45 24.16
N SER A 232 9.12 -20.70 25.25
CA SER A 232 9.24 -21.27 26.60
C SER A 232 8.05 -22.15 26.96
N ASP A 233 6.84 -21.58 26.92
CA ASP A 233 5.61 -22.33 27.17
C ASP A 233 5.44 -23.51 26.21
N ALA A 234 5.76 -23.33 24.93
CA ALA A 234 5.63 -24.36 23.92
C ALA A 234 6.53 -25.57 24.25
N GLN A 235 7.75 -25.34 24.71
CA GLN A 235 8.66 -26.41 25.13
C GLN A 235 8.14 -27.13 26.38
N PHE A 236 7.65 -26.40 27.39
CA PHE A 236 7.06 -27.02 28.57
C PHE A 236 5.82 -27.87 28.22
N ILE A 237 4.96 -27.37 27.33
CA ILE A 237 3.80 -28.13 26.85
C ILE A 237 4.25 -29.34 26.04
N ARG A 238 5.23 -29.21 25.12
CA ARG A 238 5.80 -30.35 24.38
C ARG A 238 6.41 -31.39 25.29
N LEU A 239 7.08 -30.99 26.37
CA LEU A 239 7.62 -31.91 27.35
C LEU A 239 6.50 -32.72 28.02
N LEU A 240 5.39 -32.07 28.40
CA LEU A 240 4.22 -32.74 28.94
C LEU A 240 3.60 -33.71 27.93
N THR A 241 3.34 -33.23 26.72
CA THR A 241 2.45 -33.93 25.77
C THR A 241 3.19 -34.86 24.83
N GLY A 242 4.48 -34.60 24.61
CA GLY A 242 5.28 -35.09 23.48
C GLY A 242 6.27 -36.17 23.84
N TYR A 243 7.22 -35.80 24.68
CA TYR A 243 8.43 -36.57 24.89
C TYR A 243 8.28 -37.66 25.94
N SER A 244 7.39 -37.48 26.92
CA SER A 244 7.32 -38.36 28.08
C SER A 244 6.48 -39.62 27.90
N ASN A 245 5.82 -39.79 26.75
CA ASN A 245 4.69 -40.74 26.68
C ASN A 245 4.33 -41.25 25.28
N PHE A 246 5.33 -41.39 24.40
CA PHE A 246 5.14 -42.02 23.11
C PHE A 246 4.73 -43.50 23.30
N SER A 247 3.67 -43.95 22.65
CA SER A 247 3.13 -45.32 22.80
C SER A 247 2.88 -46.03 21.48
N GLU A 248 2.54 -47.32 21.53
CA GLU A 248 2.16 -48.10 20.34
C GLU A 248 0.87 -47.58 19.69
N ILE A 249 -0.02 -46.97 20.48
CA ILE A 249 -1.23 -46.34 19.94
C ILE A 249 -0.82 -45.18 19.03
N ASP A 250 0.20 -44.39 19.39
CA ASP A 250 0.70 -43.30 18.55
C ASP A 250 1.23 -43.81 17.19
N VAL A 251 1.96 -44.93 17.18
CA VAL A 251 2.43 -45.58 15.95
C VAL A 251 1.23 -45.96 15.07
N SER A 252 0.21 -46.60 15.66
CA SER A 252 -1.00 -47.00 14.93
C SER A 252 -1.80 -45.80 14.37
N ILE A 253 -1.81 -44.67 15.10
CA ILE A 253 -2.43 -43.42 14.64
C ILE A 253 -1.66 -42.89 13.43
N ILE A 254 -0.33 -42.87 13.49
CA ILE A 254 0.53 -42.43 12.36
C ILE A 254 0.28 -43.32 11.15
N GLU A 255 0.31 -44.64 11.29
CA GLU A 255 0.07 -45.60 10.20
C GLU A 255 -1.27 -45.32 9.51
N ARG A 256 -2.35 -45.15 10.29
CA ARG A 256 -3.68 -44.92 9.73
C ARG A 256 -3.81 -43.55 9.07
N ILE A 257 -3.28 -42.50 9.69
CA ILE A 257 -3.34 -41.13 9.15
C ILE A 257 -2.53 -41.01 7.86
N THR A 258 -1.33 -41.57 7.84
CA THR A 258 -0.41 -41.46 6.70
C THR A 258 -0.62 -42.55 5.65
N SER A 259 -1.44 -43.56 5.96
CA SER A 259 -1.63 -44.77 5.16
C SER A 259 -0.31 -45.50 4.87
N LYS A 260 0.70 -45.33 5.73
CA LYS A 260 1.97 -46.05 5.68
C LYS A 260 1.84 -47.33 6.49
N SER A 261 2.34 -48.43 5.94
CA SER A 261 2.30 -49.74 6.58
C SER A 261 3.63 -50.08 7.24
N SER A 262 3.55 -50.90 8.29
CA SER A 262 4.71 -51.54 8.91
C SER A 262 5.64 -50.55 9.60
N LEU A 263 5.07 -49.54 10.27
CA LEU A 263 5.84 -48.70 11.19
C LEU A 263 6.07 -49.46 12.50
N SER A 264 7.21 -49.24 13.13
CA SER A 264 7.53 -49.83 14.44
C SER A 264 7.97 -48.77 15.42
N GLY A 265 7.54 -48.86 16.68
CA GLY A 265 8.01 -47.98 17.75
C GLY A 265 9.33 -48.45 18.36
N ASN A 266 10.23 -47.52 18.65
CA ASN A 266 11.43 -47.76 19.45
C ASN A 266 11.54 -46.75 20.59
N TRP A 267 11.17 -47.19 21.79
CA TRP A 267 11.17 -46.37 22.99
C TRP A 267 12.52 -46.30 23.70
N THR A 268 13.54 -47.03 23.24
CA THR A 268 14.82 -47.17 23.95
C THR A 268 15.50 -45.81 24.14
N LEU A 269 15.51 -44.98 23.09
CA LEU A 269 16.12 -43.65 23.16
C LEU A 269 15.34 -42.71 24.09
N VAL A 270 14.02 -42.67 23.96
CA VAL A 270 13.17 -41.82 24.81
C VAL A 270 13.27 -42.23 26.28
N ASN A 271 13.15 -43.53 26.58
CA ASN A 271 13.19 -44.05 27.95
C ASN A 271 14.56 -43.86 28.61
N SER A 272 15.65 -43.86 27.84
CA SER A 272 17.00 -43.63 28.38
C SER A 272 17.34 -42.15 28.57
N LYS A 273 16.84 -41.26 27.69
CA LYS A 273 17.20 -39.83 27.70
C LYS A 273 16.23 -38.96 28.48
N LEU A 274 14.94 -39.27 28.48
CA LEU A 274 13.93 -38.49 29.18
C LEU A 274 14.23 -38.35 30.69
N PRO A 275 14.61 -39.40 31.43
CA PRO A 275 14.97 -39.25 32.84
C PRO A 275 16.18 -38.33 33.04
N LEU A 276 17.18 -38.38 32.15
CA LEU A 276 18.35 -37.51 32.21
C LEU A 276 17.99 -36.05 31.97
N LEU A 277 17.02 -35.80 31.09
CA LEU A 277 16.50 -34.46 30.81
C LEU A 277 15.62 -33.92 31.94
N LEU A 278 14.80 -34.76 32.57
CA LEU A 278 14.04 -34.36 33.74
C LEU A 278 14.94 -34.06 34.95
N LEU A 279 16.18 -34.56 34.94
CA LEU A 279 17.20 -34.25 35.95
C LEU A 279 18.02 -32.99 35.64
N SER A 280 17.99 -32.45 34.41
CA SER A 280 18.69 -31.21 34.09
C SER A 280 17.89 -30.00 34.55
N ALA A 281 18.57 -28.96 35.04
CA ALA A 281 17.92 -27.67 35.34
C ALA A 281 17.40 -27.05 34.03
N PRO A 282 16.17 -26.50 33.98
CA PRO A 282 15.30 -26.12 35.10
C PRO A 282 14.32 -27.20 35.61
N PHE A 283 14.40 -28.45 35.13
CA PHE A 283 13.39 -29.49 35.41
C PHE A 283 13.61 -30.29 36.69
N SER A 284 14.79 -30.18 37.30
CA SER A 284 15.15 -30.92 38.52
C SER A 284 14.21 -30.65 39.70
N GLU A 285 13.53 -29.51 39.73
CA GLU A 285 12.55 -29.14 40.78
C GLU A 285 11.26 -29.97 40.72
N ILE A 286 10.97 -30.63 39.59
CA ILE A 286 9.69 -31.30 39.35
C ILE A 286 9.67 -32.74 39.91
N GLY A 287 10.86 -33.32 40.16
CA GLY A 287 11.01 -34.71 40.60
C GLY A 287 10.67 -35.72 39.50
N THR A 288 11.40 -36.84 39.48
CA THR A 288 11.33 -37.84 38.38
C THR A 288 10.06 -38.69 38.38
N THR A 289 9.22 -38.63 39.41
CA THR A 289 8.17 -39.65 39.63
C THR A 289 6.73 -39.17 39.45
N ASN A 290 6.46 -37.86 39.40
CA ASN A 290 5.08 -37.34 39.30
C ASN A 290 5.00 -36.06 38.44
N PHE A 291 5.27 -36.18 37.14
CA PHE A 291 5.00 -35.10 36.19
C PHE A 291 3.49 -34.96 35.97
N ASN A 292 2.80 -34.27 36.89
CA ASN A 292 1.37 -33.99 36.83
C ASN A 292 1.11 -32.63 36.15
N THR A 293 -0.07 -32.48 35.57
CA THR A 293 -0.61 -31.23 35.02
C THR A 293 -0.51 -30.05 36.00
N SER A 294 -0.64 -30.29 37.31
CA SER A 294 -0.45 -29.26 38.34
C SER A 294 0.98 -28.74 38.41
N SER A 295 1.99 -29.62 38.26
CA SER A 295 3.40 -29.23 38.23
C SER A 295 3.72 -28.43 36.97
N LEU A 296 3.11 -28.78 35.83
CA LEU A 296 3.24 -28.02 34.59
C LEU A 296 2.71 -26.59 34.75
N ASN A 297 1.53 -26.40 35.36
CA ASN A 297 0.95 -25.08 35.53
C ASN A 297 1.85 -24.12 36.31
N ASN A 298 2.72 -24.65 37.18
CA ASN A 298 3.70 -23.86 37.92
C ASN A 298 4.92 -23.46 37.07
N LEU A 299 5.21 -24.18 35.99
CA LEU A 299 6.33 -23.91 35.06
C LEU A 299 5.92 -23.01 33.91
N LEU A 300 4.65 -23.04 33.51
CA LEU A 300 4.11 -22.14 32.50
C LEU A 300 4.21 -20.70 33.01
N LEU A 301 4.58 -19.79 32.11
CA LEU A 301 4.82 -18.40 32.50
C LEU A 301 3.52 -17.75 33.03
N SER A 302 3.63 -16.79 33.93
CA SER A 302 2.45 -16.06 34.44
C SER A 302 1.70 -15.35 33.30
N SER A 303 0.42 -15.01 33.50
CA SER A 303 -0.34 -14.20 32.53
C SER A 303 0.29 -12.84 32.22
N SER A 304 1.26 -12.34 32.99
CA SER A 304 1.95 -11.06 32.69
C SER A 304 3.03 -11.17 31.62
N CYS A 305 3.35 -12.37 31.16
CA CYS A 305 4.43 -12.61 30.21
C CYS A 305 3.86 -12.66 28.79
N TYR A 306 4.31 -11.73 27.96
CA TYR A 306 3.78 -11.46 26.62
C TYR A 306 4.91 -11.38 25.60
N MET A 307 4.59 -11.65 24.34
CA MET A 307 5.56 -11.46 23.25
C MET A 307 5.95 -10.00 23.05
N CYS A 308 5.11 -9.06 23.52
CA CYS A 308 5.28 -7.63 23.31
C CYS A 308 5.31 -6.87 24.63
N LYS A 309 6.20 -5.88 24.73
CA LYS A 309 6.29 -4.88 25.80
C LYS A 309 5.10 -3.91 25.78
N SER A 310 4.61 -3.52 24.59
CA SER A 310 3.46 -2.64 24.38
C SER A 310 2.17 -3.42 24.13
N SER A 311 1.04 -2.83 24.52
CA SER A 311 -0.30 -3.45 24.42
C SER A 311 -0.79 -3.71 23.00
N ALA A 312 -0.21 -3.01 22.01
CA ALA A 312 -0.54 -3.16 20.61
C ALA A 312 0.62 -3.76 19.80
N CYS A 313 1.71 -4.19 20.46
CA CYS A 313 2.93 -4.66 19.81
C CYS A 313 3.49 -3.69 18.77
N VAL A 314 3.22 -2.39 18.92
CA VAL A 314 3.52 -1.40 17.88
C VAL A 314 5.03 -1.14 17.88
N GLY A 315 5.68 -1.44 16.76
CA GLY A 315 7.11 -1.16 16.56
C GLY A 315 8.06 -2.15 17.25
N GLU A 316 7.56 -3.26 17.79
CA GLU A 316 8.38 -4.24 18.51
C GLU A 316 8.79 -5.45 17.67
N ASN A 317 8.20 -5.61 16.49
CA ASN A 317 8.61 -6.58 15.50
C ASN A 317 9.41 -5.89 14.40
N TYR A 318 10.39 -5.10 14.81
CA TYR A 318 11.26 -4.44 13.86
C TYR A 318 12.03 -5.52 13.10
N ASN A 319 11.70 -5.75 11.83
CA ASN A 319 12.52 -6.57 10.97
C ASN A 319 13.67 -5.68 10.50
N PRO A 320 14.89 -5.83 11.06
CA PRO A 320 15.96 -4.92 10.74
C PRO A 320 16.20 -4.84 9.23
N VAL A 321 16.14 -5.97 8.52
CA VAL A 321 16.43 -6.00 7.10
C VAL A 321 15.40 -5.20 6.30
N GLU A 322 14.11 -5.40 6.54
CA GLU A 322 13.03 -4.74 5.77
C GLU A 322 12.79 -3.29 6.22
N ASP A 323 12.73 -3.06 7.54
CA ASP A 323 12.35 -1.76 8.10
C ASP A 323 13.45 -0.70 7.95
N TYR A 324 14.74 -1.09 7.90
CA TYR A 324 15.81 -0.12 7.62
C TYR A 324 15.64 0.56 6.25
N TRP A 325 14.99 -0.10 5.27
CA TRP A 325 14.70 0.51 3.96
C TRP A 325 13.64 1.59 4.00
N LYS A 326 12.90 1.76 5.10
CA LYS A 326 11.97 2.89 5.27
C LYS A 326 12.71 4.20 5.52
N ILE A 327 13.92 4.16 6.07
CA ILE A 327 14.76 5.34 6.31
C ILE A 327 15.09 6.07 4.99
N PRO A 328 15.68 5.42 3.95
CA PRO A 328 15.94 6.10 2.69
C PRO A 328 14.65 6.57 2.00
N GLN A 329 13.53 5.83 2.11
CA GLN A 329 12.23 6.26 1.59
C GLN A 329 11.75 7.55 2.27
N PHE A 330 11.84 7.63 3.60
CA PHE A 330 11.56 8.84 4.36
C PHE A 330 12.46 9.99 3.96
N LEU A 331 13.78 9.77 3.83
CA LEU A 331 14.74 10.79 3.41
C LEU A 331 14.45 11.32 2.00
N ILE A 332 14.00 10.49 1.07
CA ILE A 332 13.58 10.91 -0.27
C ILE A 332 12.37 11.86 -0.18
N ILE A 333 11.33 11.49 0.58
CA ILE A 333 10.10 12.30 0.72
C ILE A 333 10.38 13.59 1.48
N PHE A 334 11.11 13.51 2.59
CA PHE A 334 11.49 14.68 3.38
C PHE A 334 12.41 15.61 2.58
N GLY A 335 13.41 15.06 1.89
CA GLY A 335 14.30 15.79 0.99
C GLY A 335 13.53 16.51 -0.11
N TYR A 336 12.54 15.85 -0.73
CA TYR A 336 11.66 16.48 -1.71
C TYR A 336 10.95 17.71 -1.14
N PHE A 337 10.32 17.61 0.04
CA PHE A 337 9.62 18.74 0.66
C PHE A 337 10.58 19.85 1.12
N ALA A 338 11.74 19.49 1.66
CA ALA A 338 12.78 20.44 2.04
C ALA A 338 13.24 21.25 0.82
N LEU A 339 13.43 20.61 -0.34
CA LEU A 339 13.78 21.28 -1.59
C LEU A 339 12.61 22.14 -2.12
N LEU A 340 11.39 21.61 -2.13
CA LEU A 340 10.20 22.30 -2.62
C LEU A 340 9.93 23.61 -1.84
N PHE A 341 9.94 23.54 -0.51
CA PHE A 341 9.66 24.67 0.36
C PHE A 341 10.89 25.56 0.59
N GLY A 342 12.07 24.98 0.81
CA GLY A 342 13.30 25.71 1.07
C GLY A 342 13.73 26.63 -0.07
N PHE A 343 13.51 26.22 -1.33
CA PHE A 343 13.80 27.07 -2.49
C PHE A 343 12.62 27.95 -2.94
N GLY A 344 11.46 27.85 -2.28
CA GLY A 344 10.23 28.57 -2.64
C GLY A 344 9.64 28.14 -3.99
N LEU A 345 9.88 26.90 -4.42
CA LEU A 345 9.52 26.42 -5.75
C LEU A 345 8.01 26.21 -5.91
N PHE A 346 7.28 25.96 -4.83
CA PHE A 346 5.81 25.87 -4.85
C PHE A 346 5.12 27.13 -5.43
N LYS A 347 5.79 28.28 -5.43
CA LYS A 347 5.28 29.53 -6.03
C LYS A 347 5.47 29.59 -7.56
N LYS A 348 6.30 28.70 -8.13
CA LYS A 348 6.60 28.71 -9.58
C LYS A 348 5.40 28.25 -10.39
N PRO A 349 5.12 28.85 -11.56
CA PRO A 349 4.00 28.47 -12.42
C PRO A 349 4.01 26.99 -12.81
N SER A 350 5.20 26.41 -13.01
CA SER A 350 5.40 24.99 -13.35
C SER A 350 4.86 24.03 -12.29
N LEU A 351 4.97 24.39 -11.01
CA LEU A 351 4.44 23.61 -9.89
C LEU A 351 3.01 24.01 -9.50
N ARG A 352 2.71 25.32 -9.47
CA ARG A 352 1.39 25.83 -9.08
C ARG A 352 0.26 25.29 -9.98
N ARG A 353 0.51 25.19 -11.30
CA ARG A 353 -0.49 24.69 -12.27
C ARG A 353 -0.82 23.20 -12.10
N ARG A 354 0.03 22.44 -11.40
CA ARG A 354 -0.18 21.02 -11.06
C ARG A 354 -1.06 20.83 -9.81
N ILE A 355 -1.41 21.92 -9.13
CA ILE A 355 -2.37 21.99 -8.02
C ILE A 355 -1.96 21.09 -6.86
N ALA A 356 -2.49 19.87 -6.81
CA ALA A 356 -2.34 18.95 -5.69
C ALA A 356 -1.21 17.95 -5.91
N LEU A 357 -0.81 17.72 -7.16
CA LEU A 357 0.18 16.70 -7.51
C LEU A 357 1.52 16.88 -6.77
N PRO A 358 2.09 18.09 -6.60
CA PRO A 358 3.32 18.28 -5.81
C PRO A 358 3.22 17.90 -4.32
N TYR A 359 2.02 17.69 -3.81
CA TYR A 359 1.80 17.35 -2.40
C TYR A 359 1.47 15.86 -2.19
N THR A 360 1.29 15.09 -3.25
CA THR A 360 1.01 13.65 -3.15
C THR A 360 2.16 12.80 -2.63
N PRO A 361 3.42 13.25 -2.50
CA PRO A 361 4.41 12.52 -1.71
C PRO A 361 3.99 12.25 -0.25
N ILE A 362 3.06 13.04 0.32
CA ILE A 362 2.44 12.72 1.61
C ILE A 362 1.63 11.42 1.53
N LEU A 363 0.94 11.18 0.41
CA LEU A 363 0.21 9.93 0.19
C LEU A 363 1.18 8.74 0.10
N ILE A 364 2.34 8.92 -0.55
CA ILE A 364 3.40 7.91 -0.60
C ILE A 364 3.92 7.62 0.82
N PHE A 365 4.09 8.65 1.66
CA PHE A 365 4.49 8.48 3.05
C PHE A 365 3.45 7.70 3.87
N ILE A 366 2.16 8.03 3.75
CA ILE A 366 1.09 7.27 4.39
C ILE A 366 1.11 5.82 3.91
N LEU A 367 1.26 5.60 2.61
CA LEU A 367 1.38 4.26 2.03
C LEU A 367 2.58 3.51 2.62
N MET A 368 3.74 4.16 2.73
CA MET A 368 4.93 3.58 3.36
C MET A 368 4.67 3.16 4.81
N LEU A 369 3.99 4.00 5.61
CA LEU A 369 3.61 3.67 6.98
C LEU A 369 2.67 2.45 7.03
N THR A 370 1.73 2.32 6.10
CA THR A 370 0.86 1.13 6.02
C THR A 370 1.60 -0.16 5.63
N PHE A 371 2.82 -0.04 5.09
CA PHE A 371 3.74 -1.15 4.79
C PHE A 371 4.77 -1.40 5.89
N THR A 372 4.65 -0.78 7.06
CA THR A 372 5.46 -1.12 8.24
C THR A 372 4.68 -2.05 9.16
N ASP A 373 5.36 -2.68 10.11
CA ASP A 373 4.75 -3.47 11.17
C ASP A 373 3.91 -2.64 12.18
N LEU A 374 3.71 -1.34 11.92
CA LEU A 374 2.53 -0.60 12.42
C LEU A 374 1.20 -1.30 11.99
N SER A 375 1.26 -2.16 10.99
CA SER A 375 0.20 -3.06 10.51
C SER A 375 -0.23 -4.16 11.49
N ARG A 376 0.30 -4.22 12.71
CA ARG A 376 -0.34 -4.98 13.81
C ARG A 376 -1.63 -4.32 14.31
N LEU A 377 -1.90 -3.08 13.91
CA LEU A 377 -3.27 -2.58 13.83
C LEU A 377 -4.01 -3.35 12.75
N CYS A 378 -5.27 -3.74 12.98
CA CYS A 378 -6.05 -4.55 12.05
C CYS A 378 -5.65 -4.39 10.57
N VAL A 379 -5.06 -5.44 10.00
CA VAL A 379 -4.49 -5.45 8.66
C VAL A 379 -5.54 -5.10 7.62
N CYS A 380 -6.78 -5.52 7.79
CA CYS A 380 -7.88 -5.16 6.88
C CYS A 380 -8.08 -3.64 6.79
N VAL A 381 -8.02 -2.92 7.93
CA VAL A 381 -8.15 -1.45 7.97
C VAL A 381 -6.93 -0.80 7.34
N VAL A 382 -5.73 -1.24 7.72
CA VAL A 382 -4.47 -0.69 7.20
C VAL A 382 -4.38 -0.91 5.68
N TYR A 383 -4.77 -2.08 5.20
CA TYR A 383 -4.76 -2.40 3.78
C TYR A 383 -5.82 -1.63 3.01
N ASN A 384 -7.00 -1.44 3.60
CA ASN A 384 -8.05 -0.62 3.00
C ASN A 384 -7.61 0.85 2.89
N ILE A 385 -6.99 1.42 3.92
CA ILE A 385 -6.38 2.76 3.88
C ILE A 385 -5.30 2.83 2.79
N SER A 386 -4.40 1.82 2.74
CA SER A 386 -3.33 1.77 1.75
C SER A 386 -3.87 1.75 0.31
N THR A 387 -4.96 1.02 0.09
CA THR A 387 -5.65 0.89 -1.21
C THR A 387 -6.33 2.19 -1.59
N PHE A 388 -7.05 2.81 -0.65
CA PHE A 388 -7.64 4.13 -0.83
C PHE A 388 -6.60 5.17 -1.24
N VAL A 389 -5.49 5.26 -0.49
CA VAL A 389 -4.41 6.23 -0.70
C VAL A 389 -3.77 6.05 -2.07
N LEU A 390 -3.51 4.80 -2.49
CA LEU A 390 -2.98 4.52 -3.83
C LEU A 390 -3.96 4.91 -4.93
N ILE A 391 -5.22 4.47 -4.85
CA ILE A 391 -6.25 4.79 -5.84
C ILE A 391 -6.42 6.31 -5.96
N TRP A 392 -6.44 7.01 -4.83
CA TRP A 392 -6.54 8.46 -4.81
C TRP A 392 -5.34 9.13 -5.47
N GLY A 393 -4.12 8.66 -5.19
CA GLY A 393 -2.90 9.14 -5.84
C GLY A 393 -2.94 8.96 -7.37
N VAL A 394 -3.37 7.78 -7.85
CA VAL A 394 -3.53 7.50 -9.28
C VAL A 394 -4.58 8.42 -9.91
N PHE A 395 -5.74 8.61 -9.27
CA PHE A 395 -6.77 9.52 -9.79
C PHE A 395 -6.34 10.99 -9.79
N ILE A 396 -5.63 11.46 -8.77
CA ILE A 396 -5.06 12.83 -8.76
C ILE A 396 -4.11 13.00 -9.96
N TYR A 397 -3.25 12.02 -10.20
CA TYR A 397 -2.33 12.05 -11.33
C TYR A 397 -3.08 12.07 -12.68
N SER A 398 -4.00 11.13 -12.89
CA SER A 398 -4.79 11.07 -14.13
C SER A 398 -5.61 12.34 -14.37
N ALA A 399 -6.25 12.89 -13.34
CA ALA A 399 -7.00 14.15 -13.44
C ALA A 399 -6.09 15.33 -13.81
N THR A 400 -4.85 15.35 -13.29
CA THR A 400 -3.85 16.39 -13.59
C THR A 400 -3.40 16.29 -15.05
N VAL A 401 -3.13 15.09 -15.57
CA VAL A 401 -2.77 14.87 -16.98
C VAL A 401 -3.90 15.30 -17.91
N VAL A 402 -5.15 14.88 -17.63
CA VAL A 402 -6.33 15.28 -18.42
C VAL A 402 -6.52 16.80 -18.39
N ARG A 403 -6.39 17.42 -17.23
CA ARG A 403 -6.48 18.88 -17.09
C ARG A 403 -5.39 19.60 -17.89
N PHE A 404 -4.15 19.12 -17.86
CA PHE A 404 -3.07 19.73 -18.63
C PHE A 404 -3.33 19.67 -20.13
N TYR A 405 -3.78 18.51 -20.63
CA TYR A 405 -4.16 18.38 -22.03
C TYR A 405 -5.34 19.27 -22.40
N TYR A 406 -6.32 19.40 -21.50
CA TYR A 406 -7.44 20.31 -21.66
C TYR A 406 -6.99 21.78 -21.74
N LEU A 407 -6.13 22.22 -20.82
CA LEU A 407 -5.57 23.58 -20.83
C LEU A 407 -4.80 23.85 -22.12
N ARG A 408 -3.97 22.90 -22.56
CA ARG A 408 -3.21 22.99 -23.82
C ARG A 408 -4.08 23.29 -25.04
N ASN A 409 -5.26 22.69 -25.07
CA ASN A 409 -6.19 22.83 -26.19
C ASN A 409 -7.28 23.88 -25.91
N LEU A 410 -7.23 24.62 -24.80
CA LEU A 410 -8.29 25.51 -24.36
C LEU A 410 -8.65 26.57 -25.40
N TYR A 411 -7.66 27.24 -25.98
CA TYR A 411 -7.90 28.27 -26.99
C TYR A 411 -8.52 27.70 -28.27
N SER A 412 -8.08 26.52 -28.71
CA SER A 412 -8.69 25.81 -29.86
C SER A 412 -10.12 25.38 -29.57
N LEU A 413 -10.40 24.96 -28.33
CA LEU A 413 -11.76 24.60 -27.90
C LEU A 413 -12.68 25.82 -27.80
N ILE A 414 -12.18 26.96 -27.31
CA ILE A 414 -12.95 28.21 -27.24
C ILE A 414 -13.29 28.71 -28.65
N THR A 415 -12.35 28.69 -29.59
CA THR A 415 -12.62 29.11 -30.97
C THR A 415 -13.59 28.18 -31.69
N LYS A 416 -13.52 26.86 -31.43
CA LYS A 416 -14.44 25.88 -32.00
C LYS A 416 -15.84 25.93 -31.39
N TYR A 417 -15.97 26.29 -30.12
CA TYR A 417 -17.24 26.27 -29.37
C TYR A 417 -17.52 27.61 -28.65
N PRO A 418 -17.73 28.72 -29.39
CA PRO A 418 -17.86 30.05 -28.80
C PRO A 418 -19.03 30.17 -27.80
N LYS A 419 -20.15 29.46 -28.05
CA LYS A 419 -21.32 29.45 -27.13
C LYS A 419 -21.03 28.87 -25.75
N ARG A 420 -19.90 28.17 -25.55
CA ARG A 420 -19.53 27.48 -24.30
C ARG A 420 -18.29 28.08 -23.63
N GLU A 421 -17.82 29.23 -24.07
CA GLU A 421 -16.61 29.89 -23.58
C GLU A 421 -16.56 30.02 -22.05
N ARG A 422 -17.65 30.51 -21.44
CA ARG A 422 -17.74 30.71 -19.99
C ARG A 422 -17.51 29.39 -19.22
N LEU A 423 -18.14 28.30 -19.67
CA LEU A 423 -17.97 26.98 -19.06
C LEU A 423 -16.52 26.51 -19.18
N MET A 424 -15.90 26.70 -20.35
CA MET A 424 -14.52 26.28 -20.59
C MET A 424 -13.53 27.02 -19.67
N LYS A 425 -13.75 28.31 -19.45
CA LYS A 425 -12.92 29.11 -18.52
C LYS A 425 -13.12 28.73 -17.06
N ILE A 426 -14.37 28.43 -16.68
CA ILE A 426 -14.64 27.91 -15.34
C ILE A 426 -13.86 26.60 -15.13
N LEU A 427 -13.89 25.67 -16.08
CA LEU A 427 -13.12 24.41 -16.02
C LEU A 427 -11.60 24.64 -16.00
N ALA A 428 -11.11 25.63 -16.74
CA ALA A 428 -9.70 26.02 -16.76
C ALA A 428 -9.23 26.69 -15.45
N SER A 429 -10.13 27.28 -14.68
CA SER A 429 -9.79 28.00 -13.45
C SER A 429 -9.05 27.13 -12.43
N GLU A 430 -8.22 27.75 -11.59
CA GLU A 430 -7.49 27.08 -10.50
C GLU A 430 -8.45 26.43 -9.49
N LYS A 431 -9.54 27.12 -9.14
CA LYS A 431 -10.59 26.62 -8.24
C LYS A 431 -11.27 25.36 -8.77
N SER A 432 -11.67 25.36 -10.04
CA SER A 432 -12.23 24.15 -10.67
C SER A 432 -11.19 23.05 -10.77
N GLY A 433 -9.91 23.41 -10.93
CA GLY A 433 -8.80 22.48 -10.86
C GLY A 433 -8.76 21.74 -9.54
N ILE A 434 -8.72 22.47 -8.43
CA ILE A 434 -8.74 21.88 -7.07
C ILE A 434 -9.98 21.01 -6.87
N LEU A 435 -11.16 21.51 -7.27
CA LEU A 435 -12.41 20.77 -7.15
C LEU A 435 -12.36 19.43 -7.90
N ILE A 436 -11.89 19.44 -9.15
CA ILE A 436 -11.85 18.25 -10.00
C ILE A 436 -10.70 17.32 -9.60
N SER A 437 -9.50 17.85 -9.37
CA SER A 437 -8.31 17.02 -9.14
C SER A 437 -8.20 16.48 -7.71
N VAL A 438 -8.84 17.12 -6.72
CA VAL A 438 -8.78 16.71 -5.31
C VAL A 438 -10.13 16.16 -4.83
N LEU A 439 -11.20 16.98 -4.88
CA LEU A 439 -12.47 16.58 -4.27
C LEU A 439 -13.16 15.47 -5.06
N LEU A 440 -13.28 15.62 -6.38
CA LEU A 440 -13.91 14.61 -7.22
C LEU A 440 -13.10 13.30 -7.23
N THR A 441 -11.77 13.38 -7.31
CA THR A 441 -10.91 12.18 -7.26
C THR A 441 -10.95 11.49 -5.90
N PHE A 442 -11.11 12.23 -4.80
CA PHE A 442 -11.31 11.66 -3.46
C PHE A 442 -12.62 10.87 -3.38
N LEU A 443 -13.73 11.43 -3.88
CA LEU A 443 -15.02 10.73 -3.93
C LEU A 443 -14.98 9.49 -4.83
N LEU A 444 -14.30 9.58 -5.98
CA LEU A 444 -14.07 8.43 -6.84
C LEU A 444 -13.19 7.38 -6.15
N ALA A 445 -12.13 7.80 -5.45
CA ALA A 445 -11.27 6.88 -4.71
C ALA A 445 -12.05 6.15 -3.61
N LEU A 446 -12.94 6.84 -2.88
CA LEU A 446 -13.82 6.21 -1.90
C LEU A 446 -14.73 5.15 -2.53
N LEU A 447 -15.34 5.47 -3.68
CA LEU A 447 -16.21 4.54 -4.39
C LEU A 447 -15.46 3.30 -4.87
N PHE A 448 -14.27 3.47 -5.46
CA PHE A 448 -13.46 2.34 -5.93
C PHE A 448 -12.86 1.56 -4.77
N ASN A 449 -12.55 2.21 -3.66
CA ASN A 449 -12.06 1.57 -2.45
C ASN A 449 -13.11 0.67 -1.75
N LEU A 450 -14.37 0.68 -2.20
CA LEU A 450 -15.34 -0.36 -1.82
C LEU A 450 -14.83 -1.77 -2.17
N MET A 451 -13.97 -1.92 -3.19
CA MET A 451 -13.32 -3.22 -3.46
C MET A 451 -12.41 -3.67 -2.30
N GLY A 452 -11.87 -2.72 -1.53
CA GLY A 452 -11.08 -2.99 -0.34
C GLY A 452 -11.90 -3.56 0.82
N LEU A 453 -13.23 -3.50 0.75
CA LEU A 453 -14.09 -4.21 1.71
C LEU A 453 -13.93 -5.74 1.62
N PHE A 454 -13.50 -6.25 0.46
CA PHE A 454 -13.18 -7.68 0.30
C PHE A 454 -12.19 -8.18 1.35
N MET A 455 -11.23 -7.33 1.76
CA MET A 455 -10.23 -7.68 2.77
C MET A 455 -10.82 -7.85 4.18
N PHE A 456 -12.01 -7.32 4.46
CA PHE A 456 -12.73 -7.55 5.72
C PHE A 456 -13.52 -8.86 5.73
N PHE A 457 -13.89 -9.36 4.54
CA PHE A 457 -14.59 -10.63 4.41
C PHE A 457 -13.65 -11.83 4.27
N ASN A 458 -12.37 -11.59 3.98
CA ASN A 458 -11.39 -12.64 3.79
C ASN A 458 -10.60 -12.90 5.09
N GLU A 459 -10.85 -14.05 5.70
CA GLU A 459 -10.17 -14.50 6.92
C GLU A 459 -8.73 -14.98 6.69
N LEU A 460 -8.24 -15.00 5.43
CA LEU A 460 -6.88 -15.37 5.10
C LEU A 460 -6.02 -14.14 4.84
N LYS A 461 -5.03 -13.88 5.72
CA LYS A 461 -4.01 -12.83 5.53
C LYS A 461 -3.33 -12.95 4.16
N VAL A 462 -2.88 -14.15 3.79
CA VAL A 462 -2.17 -14.41 2.52
C VAL A 462 -3.03 -14.00 1.32
N ALA A 463 -4.33 -14.32 1.34
CA ALA A 463 -5.24 -13.93 0.28
C ALA A 463 -5.42 -12.40 0.24
N SER A 464 -5.48 -11.74 1.40
CA SER A 464 -5.50 -10.27 1.50
C SER A 464 -4.20 -9.62 1.00
N ASP A 465 -3.03 -10.22 1.27
CA ASP A 465 -1.73 -9.77 0.78
C ASP A 465 -1.63 -9.83 -0.75
N ILE A 466 -2.06 -10.96 -1.32
CA ILE A 466 -2.12 -11.17 -2.77
C ILE A 466 -3.11 -10.21 -3.40
N PHE A 467 -4.32 -10.11 -2.84
CA PHE A 467 -5.37 -9.22 -3.35
C PHE A 467 -4.92 -7.76 -3.35
N ARG A 468 -4.36 -7.27 -2.24
CA ARG A 468 -3.82 -5.90 -2.15
C ARG A 468 -2.76 -5.66 -3.23
N SER A 469 -1.78 -6.56 -3.34
CA SER A 469 -0.70 -6.44 -4.33
C SER A 469 -1.22 -6.45 -5.76
N PHE A 470 -2.21 -7.29 -6.05
CA PHE A 470 -2.88 -7.36 -7.34
C PHE A 470 -3.61 -6.04 -7.65
N VAL A 471 -4.43 -5.53 -6.72
CA VAL A 471 -5.14 -4.26 -6.88
C VAL A 471 -4.15 -3.12 -7.12
N PHE A 472 -3.02 -3.11 -6.40
CA PHE A 472 -1.98 -2.11 -6.55
C PHE A 472 -1.37 -2.15 -7.95
N GLY A 473 -0.96 -3.35 -8.38
CA GLY A 473 -0.42 -3.57 -9.72
C GLY A 473 -1.41 -3.15 -10.81
N LEU A 474 -2.69 -3.49 -10.66
CA LEU A 474 -3.74 -3.14 -11.62
C LEU A 474 -3.91 -1.63 -11.76
N PHE A 475 -4.03 -0.88 -10.65
CA PHE A 475 -4.22 0.57 -10.71
C PHE A 475 -2.99 1.31 -11.25
N ILE A 476 -1.78 0.89 -10.85
CA ILE A 476 -0.55 1.45 -11.39
C ILE A 476 -0.45 1.17 -12.90
N LEU A 477 -0.76 -0.05 -13.32
CA LEU A 477 -0.75 -0.45 -14.73
C LEU A 477 -1.76 0.36 -15.55
N VAL A 478 -3.00 0.50 -15.07
CA VAL A 478 -4.04 1.32 -15.74
C VAL A 478 -3.59 2.77 -15.84
N GLY A 479 -3.09 3.36 -14.75
CA GLY A 479 -2.56 4.72 -14.76
C GLY A 479 -1.42 4.91 -15.75
N ALA A 480 -0.53 3.92 -15.85
CA ALA A 480 0.62 3.95 -16.74
C ALA A 480 0.25 3.74 -18.21
N ILE A 481 -0.70 2.85 -18.52
CA ILE A 481 -1.26 2.69 -19.87
C ILE A 481 -1.94 3.99 -20.32
N LEU A 482 -2.74 4.62 -19.46
CA LEU A 482 -3.37 5.89 -19.77
C LEU A 482 -2.32 6.97 -20.08
N GLY A 483 -1.28 7.08 -19.23
CA GLY A 483 -0.16 7.99 -19.49
C GLY A 483 0.53 7.73 -20.83
N LEU A 484 0.88 6.47 -21.11
CA LEU A 484 1.53 6.06 -22.35
C LEU A 484 0.67 6.38 -23.57
N LEU A 485 -0.63 6.09 -23.53
CA LEU A 485 -1.57 6.42 -24.59
C LEU A 485 -1.60 7.93 -24.86
N PHE A 486 -1.60 8.77 -23.82
CA PHE A 486 -1.53 10.22 -23.99
C PHE A 486 -0.23 10.66 -24.68
N VAL A 487 0.93 10.11 -24.28
CA VAL A 487 2.21 10.43 -24.91
C VAL A 487 2.24 9.96 -26.36
N ILE A 488 1.75 8.76 -26.67
CA ILE A 488 1.69 8.25 -28.04
C ILE A 488 0.80 9.15 -28.90
N LEU A 489 -0.40 9.50 -28.44
CA LEU A 489 -1.30 10.40 -29.17
C LEU A 489 -0.67 11.79 -29.40
N ASP A 490 0.01 12.32 -28.38
CA ASP A 490 0.70 13.61 -28.47
C ASP A 490 1.92 13.54 -29.41
N MET A 491 2.67 12.45 -29.41
CA MET A 491 3.77 12.21 -30.34
C MET A 491 3.27 12.05 -31.79
N ILE A 492 2.16 11.34 -32.01
CA ILE A 492 1.56 11.20 -33.35
C ILE A 492 1.09 12.57 -33.85
N SER A 493 0.38 13.33 -33.01
CA SER A 493 -0.12 14.66 -33.34
C SER A 493 1.01 15.64 -33.66
N ASN A 494 2.18 15.49 -33.04
CA ASN A 494 3.34 16.36 -33.24
C ASN A 494 4.47 15.70 -34.05
N SER A 495 4.20 14.58 -34.72
CA SER A 495 5.22 13.77 -35.43
C SER A 495 6.02 14.58 -36.44
N LYS A 496 5.36 15.48 -37.18
CA LYS A 496 6.04 16.38 -38.14
C LYS A 496 7.03 17.31 -37.44
N ARG A 497 6.66 17.89 -36.29
CA ARG A 497 7.53 18.77 -35.51
C ARG A 497 8.70 18.02 -34.88
N ILE A 498 8.45 16.81 -34.39
CA ILE A 498 9.50 15.94 -33.83
C ILE A 498 10.55 15.61 -34.90
N LYS A 499 10.12 15.32 -36.14
CA LYS A 499 11.04 15.07 -37.26
C LYS A 499 11.90 16.28 -37.62
N THR A 500 11.37 17.50 -37.51
CA THR A 500 12.09 18.71 -37.91
C THR A 500 12.97 19.30 -36.79
N LEU A 501 12.51 19.26 -35.53
CA LEU A 501 13.16 19.93 -34.40
C LEU A 501 13.81 18.96 -33.40
N GLY A 502 13.55 17.65 -33.55
CA GLY A 502 14.08 16.59 -32.69
C GLY A 502 13.24 16.31 -31.44
N LEU A 503 13.50 15.16 -30.81
CA LEU A 503 12.77 14.69 -29.62
C LEU A 503 13.05 15.54 -28.37
N PHE A 504 14.27 16.06 -28.23
CA PHE A 504 14.64 16.88 -27.07
C PHE A 504 13.87 18.21 -27.05
N HIS A 505 13.72 18.87 -28.21
CA HIS A 505 12.91 20.08 -28.33
C HIS A 505 11.45 19.79 -27.96
N PHE A 506 10.90 18.66 -28.42
CA PHE A 506 9.57 18.22 -28.01
C PHE A 506 9.46 18.00 -26.49
N LEU A 507 10.40 17.30 -25.85
CA LEU A 507 10.26 17.00 -24.41
C LEU A 507 10.47 18.22 -23.49
N PHE A 508 11.33 19.18 -23.87
CA PHE A 508 11.72 20.27 -22.96
C PHE A 508 11.22 21.67 -23.37
N PHE A 509 11.11 21.97 -24.67
CA PHE A 509 10.69 23.28 -25.15
C PHE A 509 9.18 23.35 -25.40
N ASP A 510 8.62 22.31 -26.03
CA ASP A 510 7.17 22.24 -26.29
C ASP A 510 6.34 21.94 -25.04
N ASP A 511 6.98 21.52 -23.95
CA ASP A 511 6.35 21.26 -22.66
C ASP A 511 7.05 22.02 -21.52
N PRO A 512 6.75 23.33 -21.37
CA PRO A 512 7.39 24.16 -20.35
C PRO A 512 7.03 23.73 -18.92
N LEU A 513 6.01 22.87 -18.74
CA LEU A 513 5.60 22.35 -17.44
C LEU A 513 6.18 20.95 -17.14
N TYR A 514 6.91 20.32 -18.07
CA TYR A 514 7.56 19.00 -17.91
C TYR A 514 6.62 17.82 -17.60
N VAL A 515 5.36 17.88 -18.02
CA VAL A 515 4.38 16.80 -17.81
C VAL A 515 4.75 15.53 -18.59
N ARG A 516 5.26 15.67 -19.81
CA ARG A 516 5.72 14.54 -20.65
C ARG A 516 6.83 13.75 -19.98
N LEU A 517 7.74 14.46 -19.32
CA LEU A 517 8.85 13.83 -18.62
C LEU A 517 8.36 13.02 -17.41
N ASP A 518 7.34 13.48 -16.70
CA ASP A 518 6.72 12.67 -15.63
C ASP A 518 6.01 11.43 -16.18
N ILE A 519 5.35 11.54 -17.32
CA ILE A 519 4.73 10.37 -17.96
C ILE A 519 5.80 9.37 -18.41
N LEU A 520 6.97 9.82 -18.87
CA LEU A 520 8.11 8.94 -19.15
C LEU A 520 8.67 8.33 -17.85
N SER A 521 8.71 9.04 -16.73
CA SER A 521 9.08 8.45 -15.44
C SER A 521 8.08 7.38 -14.97
N LEU A 522 6.80 7.46 -15.38
CA LEU A 522 5.81 6.44 -15.09
C LEU A 522 6.07 5.11 -15.81
N THR A 523 6.64 5.12 -17.02
CA THR A 523 7.03 3.88 -17.70
C THR A 523 8.18 3.17 -16.98
N PHE A 524 9.08 3.94 -16.36
CA PHE A 524 10.15 3.39 -15.52
C PHE A 524 9.59 2.61 -14.31
N ILE A 525 8.49 3.06 -13.70
CA ILE A 525 7.81 2.31 -12.62
C ILE A 525 7.33 0.94 -13.11
N ILE A 526 6.74 0.86 -14.32
CA ILE A 526 6.30 -0.43 -14.86
C ILE A 526 7.49 -1.38 -15.00
N ILE A 527 8.63 -0.89 -15.52
CA ILE A 527 9.83 -1.69 -15.68
C ILE A 527 10.31 -2.22 -14.32
N VAL A 528 10.34 -1.36 -13.29
CA VAL A 528 10.71 -1.76 -11.92
C VAL A 528 9.75 -2.81 -11.36
N ILE A 529 8.44 -2.64 -11.55
CA ILE A 529 7.43 -3.63 -11.12
C ILE A 529 7.64 -4.97 -11.83
N ILE A 530 7.89 -4.97 -13.14
CA ILE A 530 8.16 -6.21 -13.90
C ILE A 530 9.43 -6.89 -13.35
N ILE A 531 10.48 -6.13 -13.06
CA ILE A 531 11.72 -6.66 -12.48
C ILE A 531 11.45 -7.27 -11.10
N ILE A 532 10.64 -6.63 -10.25
CA ILE A 532 10.25 -7.18 -8.95
C ILE A 532 9.47 -8.48 -9.10
N LEU A 533 8.51 -8.52 -10.03
CA LEU A 533 7.71 -9.71 -10.29
C LEU A 533 8.58 -10.87 -10.78
N LEU A 534 9.48 -10.61 -11.74
CA LEU A 534 10.44 -11.60 -12.24
C LEU A 534 11.46 -12.01 -11.16
N GLY A 535 11.93 -11.07 -10.35
CA GLY A 535 12.84 -11.35 -9.24
C GLY A 535 12.20 -12.25 -8.20
N ASN A 536 10.94 -11.99 -7.83
CA ASN A 536 10.20 -12.81 -6.89
C ASN A 536 9.92 -14.24 -7.41
N THR A 537 9.76 -14.43 -8.73
CA THR A 537 9.55 -15.76 -9.30
C THR A 537 10.86 -16.54 -9.48
N ILE A 538 11.96 -15.86 -9.84
CA ILE A 538 13.24 -16.51 -10.12
C ILE A 538 14.05 -16.78 -8.84
N ILE A 539 13.98 -15.89 -7.84
CA ILE A 539 14.88 -15.86 -6.67
C ILE A 539 14.23 -16.55 -5.45
N GLY A 540 13.22 -17.40 -5.66
CA GLY A 540 12.52 -18.13 -4.60
C GLY A 540 13.43 -19.10 -3.84
N GLY A 541 14.28 -18.59 -2.94
CA GLY A 541 15.22 -19.37 -2.13
C GLY A 541 16.48 -18.63 -1.65
N PHE A 542 16.72 -17.38 -2.05
CA PHE A 542 17.94 -16.66 -1.67
C PHE A 542 17.78 -15.88 -0.35
N GLU A 543 18.74 -16.00 0.57
CA GLU A 543 18.78 -15.30 1.88
C GLU A 543 18.85 -13.76 1.78
N GLY A 544 18.89 -13.19 0.56
CA GLY A 544 18.89 -11.75 0.31
C GLY A 544 17.55 -11.17 -0.17
N ARG A 545 16.48 -11.96 -0.20
CA ARG A 545 15.18 -11.54 -0.78
C ARG A 545 14.63 -10.26 -0.15
N ASP A 546 14.70 -10.13 1.17
CA ASP A 546 14.14 -8.99 1.90
C ASP A 546 14.91 -7.69 1.60
N SER A 547 16.25 -7.77 1.55
CA SER A 547 17.11 -6.65 1.17
C SER A 547 16.84 -6.18 -0.26
N ILE A 548 16.70 -7.12 -1.20
CA ILE A 548 16.40 -6.82 -2.61
C ILE A 548 15.00 -6.20 -2.73
N GLY A 549 14.01 -6.74 -2.02
CA GLY A 549 12.66 -6.19 -1.96
C GLY A 549 12.63 -4.76 -1.41
N GLY A 550 13.36 -4.51 -0.33
CA GLY A 550 13.51 -3.17 0.26
C GLY A 550 14.17 -2.16 -0.67
N LEU A 551 15.23 -2.57 -1.40
CA LEU A 551 15.87 -1.74 -2.43
C LEU A 551 14.89 -1.36 -3.54
N PHE A 552 14.17 -2.33 -4.09
CA PHE A 552 13.21 -2.07 -5.16
C PHE A 552 12.03 -1.21 -4.69
N ASN A 553 11.53 -1.41 -3.48
CA ASN A 553 10.51 -0.55 -2.87
C ASN A 553 11.02 0.91 -2.75
N THR A 554 12.30 1.09 -2.43
CA THR A 554 12.94 2.41 -2.39
C THR A 554 13.04 3.05 -3.78
N ILE A 555 13.36 2.27 -4.83
CA ILE A 555 13.35 2.74 -6.21
C ILE A 555 11.93 3.12 -6.67
N ILE A 556 10.92 2.35 -6.30
CA ILE A 556 9.52 2.69 -6.55
C ILE A 556 9.15 4.00 -5.85
N CYS A 557 9.51 4.16 -4.57
CA CYS A 557 9.28 5.38 -3.83
C CYS A 557 9.93 6.60 -4.51
N LEU A 558 11.19 6.49 -4.91
CA LEU A 558 11.90 7.53 -5.66
C LEU A 558 11.15 7.87 -6.95
N SER A 559 10.75 6.86 -7.71
CA SER A 559 10.07 7.04 -8.99
C SER A 559 8.70 7.70 -8.83
N MET A 560 7.94 7.31 -7.80
CA MET A 560 6.67 7.94 -7.46
C MET A 560 6.87 9.41 -7.07
N VAL A 561 7.89 9.73 -6.26
CA VAL A 561 8.23 11.13 -5.93
C VAL A 561 8.62 11.93 -7.19
N LEU A 562 9.38 11.34 -8.11
CA LEU A 562 9.74 12.01 -9.38
C LEU A 562 8.51 12.37 -10.22
N ILE A 563 7.57 11.44 -10.39
CA ILE A 563 6.33 11.64 -11.19
C ILE A 563 5.40 12.68 -10.58
N THR A 564 5.39 12.79 -9.25
CA THR A 564 4.54 13.77 -8.54
C THR A 564 5.08 15.21 -8.61
N GLY A 565 6.15 15.44 -9.36
CA GLY A 565 6.75 16.76 -9.58
C GLY A 565 8.19 16.88 -9.11
N GLY A 566 8.79 15.79 -8.59
CA GLY A 566 10.22 15.73 -8.27
C GLY A 566 11.10 16.08 -9.47
N ASN A 567 10.73 15.62 -10.67
CA ASN A 567 11.43 16.01 -11.91
C ASN A 567 11.42 17.54 -12.14
N THR A 568 10.26 18.18 -11.95
CA THR A 568 10.12 19.63 -12.12
C THR A 568 10.94 20.38 -11.07
N VAL A 569 10.93 19.91 -9.81
CA VAL A 569 11.75 20.49 -8.73
C VAL A 569 13.23 20.43 -9.09
N MET A 570 13.73 19.29 -9.56
CA MET A 570 15.13 19.13 -9.96
C MET A 570 15.52 20.07 -11.11
N ILE A 571 14.66 20.19 -12.12
CA ILE A 571 14.89 21.09 -13.27
C ILE A 571 14.89 22.56 -12.84
N GLU A 572 13.95 22.98 -11.99
CA GLU A 572 13.88 24.36 -11.51
C GLU A 572 15.07 24.72 -10.61
N ILE A 573 15.55 23.79 -9.79
CA ILE A 573 16.80 23.97 -9.02
C ILE A 573 17.98 24.11 -9.97
N TYR A 574 18.10 23.24 -10.96
CA TYR A 574 19.17 23.32 -11.97
C TYR A 574 19.16 24.67 -12.68
N LYS A 575 17.99 25.17 -13.10
CA LYS A 575 17.84 26.51 -13.69
C LYS A 575 18.28 27.61 -12.73
N LYS A 576 17.83 27.55 -11.47
CA LYS A 576 18.16 28.55 -10.45
C LYS A 576 19.67 28.61 -10.19
N VAL A 577 20.33 27.45 -10.11
CA VAL A 577 21.79 27.35 -9.92
C VAL A 577 22.54 27.87 -11.16
N LYS A 578 22.10 27.50 -12.37
CA LYS A 578 22.77 27.85 -13.62
C LYS A 578 22.57 29.32 -14.04
N TYR A 579 21.39 29.89 -13.78
CA TYR A 579 20.99 31.21 -14.29
C TYR A 579 20.83 32.30 -13.22
N GLY A 580 20.92 31.96 -11.93
CA GLY A 580 20.59 32.87 -10.81
C GLY A 580 21.48 34.09 -10.58
N LYS A 581 22.38 34.45 -11.51
CA LYS A 581 23.34 35.56 -11.34
C LYS A 581 23.35 36.60 -12.46
N LYS A 582 22.44 36.54 -13.45
CA LYS A 582 22.42 37.59 -14.49
C LYS A 582 21.64 38.80 -13.97
N PRO A 583 22.29 39.97 -13.75
CA PRO A 583 21.58 41.18 -13.38
C PRO A 583 20.55 41.50 -14.46
N MET A 584 19.34 41.81 -14.01
CA MET A 584 18.26 42.20 -14.90
C MET A 584 18.61 43.51 -15.60
N LYS A 585 18.62 43.49 -16.93
CA LYS A 585 18.63 44.71 -17.73
C LYS A 585 17.26 45.39 -17.65
N ASN A 586 17.24 46.73 -17.72
CA ASN A 586 16.08 47.59 -17.48
C ASN A 586 14.85 47.22 -18.31
N ASN A 587 13.65 47.50 -17.77
CA ASN A 587 12.36 47.26 -18.42
C ASN A 587 12.23 47.92 -19.79
N ASP A 588 12.85 49.09 -19.98
CA ASP A 588 12.86 49.83 -21.24
C ASP A 588 13.50 49.03 -22.39
N GLU A 589 14.36 48.04 -22.08
CA GLU A 589 14.93 47.17 -23.11
C GLU A 589 13.87 46.27 -23.74
N LEU A 590 12.80 45.87 -23.05
CA LEU A 590 11.85 44.91 -23.61
C LEU A 590 11.10 45.50 -24.81
N GLU A 591 10.58 46.71 -24.69
CA GLU A 591 9.85 47.35 -25.80
C GLU A 591 10.73 47.54 -27.03
N VAL A 592 11.99 47.96 -26.83
CA VAL A 592 12.97 48.10 -27.91
C VAL A 592 13.28 46.74 -28.54
N VAL A 593 13.44 45.72 -27.71
CA VAL A 593 13.76 44.36 -28.16
C VAL A 593 12.59 43.71 -28.91
N LEU A 594 11.34 44.02 -28.55
CA LEU A 594 10.13 43.54 -29.23
C LEU A 594 9.85 44.21 -30.58
N GLN A 595 10.62 45.22 -30.98
CA GLN A 595 10.56 45.76 -32.34
C GLN A 595 11.10 44.78 -33.40
N ASN A 596 11.90 43.78 -32.99
CA ASN A 596 12.35 42.73 -33.87
C ASN A 596 11.22 41.70 -34.12
N GLU A 597 10.76 41.60 -35.37
CA GLU A 597 9.63 40.75 -35.76
C GLU A 597 9.88 39.26 -35.48
N ASP A 598 11.10 38.77 -35.72
CA ASP A 598 11.47 37.36 -35.46
C ASP A 598 11.37 37.02 -33.97
N LEU A 599 11.86 37.91 -33.11
CA LEU A 599 11.77 37.72 -31.67
C LEU A 599 10.35 37.83 -31.17
N PHE A 600 9.58 38.77 -31.71
CA PHE A 600 8.16 38.91 -31.36
C PHE A 600 7.39 37.63 -31.70
N ASN A 601 7.64 37.04 -32.87
CA ASN A 601 7.05 35.77 -33.28
C ASN A 601 7.50 34.60 -32.39
N LEU A 602 8.78 34.55 -32.00
CA LEU A 602 9.30 33.55 -31.06
C LEU A 602 8.64 33.68 -29.68
N LEU A 603 8.48 34.91 -29.17
CA LEU A 603 7.79 35.18 -27.91
C LEU A 603 6.31 34.83 -28.00
N LYS A 604 5.65 35.12 -29.12
CA LYS A 604 4.26 34.74 -29.38
C LYS A 604 4.08 33.22 -29.35
N GLU A 605 4.97 32.48 -30.00
CA GLU A 605 4.95 31.01 -29.99
C GLU A 605 5.15 30.46 -28.56
N TYR A 606 6.12 31.01 -27.83
CA TYR A 606 6.39 30.59 -26.46
C TYR A 606 5.22 30.90 -25.50
N SER A 607 4.65 32.10 -25.61
CA SER A 607 3.51 32.53 -24.78
C SER A 607 2.27 31.66 -25.02
N SER A 608 2.07 31.19 -26.26
CA SER A 608 1.02 30.21 -26.58
C SER A 608 1.20 28.89 -25.83
N LYS A 609 2.43 28.40 -25.73
CA LYS A 609 2.77 27.16 -25.00
C LYS A 609 2.67 27.34 -23.48
N GLU A 610 2.91 28.55 -22.99
CA GLU A 610 2.88 28.86 -21.57
C GLU A 610 1.52 29.38 -21.06
N PHE A 611 0.47 29.36 -21.88
CA PHE A 611 -0.85 29.91 -21.51
C PHE A 611 -0.79 31.40 -21.12
N SER A 612 -0.04 32.19 -21.88
CA SER A 612 0.10 33.64 -21.69
C SER A 612 -0.06 34.45 -22.99
N LEU A 613 -0.63 33.83 -24.03
CA LEU A 613 -0.84 34.42 -25.37
C LEU A 613 -1.69 35.70 -25.32
N GLU A 614 -2.62 35.79 -24.39
CA GLU A 614 -3.50 36.93 -24.20
C GLU A 614 -2.74 38.25 -24.01
N ASN A 615 -1.58 38.21 -23.34
CA ASN A 615 -0.73 39.40 -23.14
C ASN A 615 -0.14 39.88 -24.47
N ILE A 616 0.32 38.94 -25.31
CA ILE A 616 0.93 39.25 -26.61
C ILE A 616 -0.11 39.80 -27.60
N GLU A 617 -1.31 39.24 -27.60
CA GLU A 617 -2.40 39.69 -28.49
C GLU A 617 -2.91 41.07 -28.10
N LEU A 618 -3.07 41.37 -26.80
CA LEU A 618 -3.43 42.73 -26.36
C LEU A 618 -2.33 43.74 -26.74
N TYR A 619 -1.06 43.39 -26.55
CA TYR A 619 0.05 44.25 -26.93
C TYR A 619 0.07 44.50 -28.44
N SER A 620 -0.14 43.47 -29.26
CA SER A 620 -0.23 43.62 -30.72
C SER A 620 -1.36 44.56 -31.12
N MET A 621 -2.52 44.49 -30.45
CA MET A 621 -3.64 45.41 -30.67
C MET A 621 -3.27 46.85 -30.31
N LEU A 622 -2.66 47.07 -29.14
CA LEU A 622 -2.22 48.41 -28.71
C LEU A 622 -1.16 49.00 -29.65
N MET A 623 -0.24 48.18 -30.16
CA MET A 623 0.79 48.64 -31.10
C MET A 623 0.20 49.06 -32.46
N LYS A 624 -0.91 48.45 -32.90
CA LYS A 624 -1.64 48.91 -34.09
C LYS A 624 -2.29 50.28 -33.86
N LEU A 625 -2.80 50.51 -32.64
CA LEU A 625 -3.41 51.78 -32.24
C LEU A 625 -2.38 52.89 -31.98
N LYS A 626 -1.14 52.55 -31.64
CA LYS A 626 -0.05 53.51 -31.39
C LYS A 626 0.23 54.44 -32.60
N GLY A 627 -0.04 53.96 -33.82
CA GLY A 627 0.04 54.80 -35.03
C GLY A 627 -1.05 55.87 -35.14
N GLN A 628 -2.12 55.75 -34.34
CA GLN A 628 -3.21 56.70 -34.25
C GLN A 628 -3.01 57.62 -33.05
N LYS A 629 -3.28 58.92 -33.21
CA LYS A 629 -3.24 59.88 -32.09
C LYS A 629 -4.39 59.67 -31.10
N PHE A 630 -5.55 59.29 -31.63
CA PHE A 630 -6.79 59.11 -30.89
C PHE A 630 -7.35 57.70 -31.11
N VAL A 631 -7.91 57.12 -30.05
CA VAL A 631 -8.57 55.81 -30.04
C VAL A 631 -10.08 56.03 -29.95
N SER A 632 -10.82 55.39 -30.85
CA SER A 632 -12.27 55.49 -30.91
C SER A 632 -12.97 54.67 -29.82
N VAL A 633 -14.20 55.05 -29.47
CA VAL A 633 -15.05 54.28 -28.54
C VAL A 633 -15.21 52.82 -28.98
N LYS A 634 -15.35 52.58 -30.29
CA LYS A 634 -15.51 51.24 -30.85
C LYS A 634 -14.29 50.36 -30.60
N GLU A 635 -13.08 50.91 -30.73
CA GLU A 635 -11.83 50.19 -30.44
C GLU A 635 -11.70 49.89 -28.94
N LEU A 636 -12.12 50.81 -28.06
CA LEU A 636 -12.17 50.55 -26.62
C LEU A 636 -13.20 49.47 -26.25
N GLU A 637 -14.35 49.45 -26.90
CA GLU A 637 -15.32 48.37 -26.74
C GLU A 637 -14.78 47.03 -27.20
N GLU A 638 -14.03 46.99 -28.30
CA GLU A 638 -13.35 45.78 -28.78
C GLU A 638 -12.31 45.30 -27.77
N ILE A 639 -11.47 46.20 -27.23
CA ILE A 639 -10.49 45.87 -26.19
C ILE A 639 -11.19 45.33 -24.93
N ASP A 640 -12.27 46.00 -24.50
CA ASP A 640 -13.05 45.58 -23.34
C ASP A 640 -13.60 44.16 -23.50
N GLN A 641 -14.33 43.91 -24.60
CA GLN A 641 -14.98 42.62 -24.85
C GLN A 641 -13.98 41.49 -25.12
N THR A 642 -12.78 41.81 -25.62
CA THR A 642 -11.78 40.80 -25.99
C THR A 642 -10.81 40.50 -24.85
N PHE A 643 -10.35 41.52 -24.11
CA PHE A 643 -9.20 41.40 -23.20
C PHE A 643 -9.47 41.79 -21.74
N ILE A 644 -10.39 42.72 -21.43
CA ILE A 644 -10.51 43.28 -20.07
C ILE A 644 -11.67 42.71 -19.28
N LYS A 645 -12.84 42.59 -19.94
CA LYS A 645 -14.07 42.10 -19.35
C LYS A 645 -13.88 40.70 -18.77
N SER A 646 -14.45 40.45 -17.60
CA SER A 646 -14.38 39.11 -17.00
C SER A 646 -14.93 38.05 -17.94
N TYR A 647 -14.16 36.98 -18.10
CA TYR A 647 -14.41 35.88 -19.04
C TYR A 647 -14.32 36.27 -20.53
N SER A 648 -13.70 37.39 -20.90
CA SER A 648 -13.42 37.77 -22.30
C SER A 648 -12.41 36.83 -22.97
N LYS A 649 -12.54 36.57 -24.28
CA LYS A 649 -11.79 35.54 -25.03
C LYS A 649 -10.32 35.43 -24.65
N PHE A 650 -9.65 36.56 -24.56
CA PHE A 650 -8.25 36.70 -24.17
C PHE A 650 -8.14 37.55 -22.90
N GLU A 651 -8.88 37.20 -21.84
CA GLU A 651 -8.85 37.95 -20.58
C GLU A 651 -7.43 38.05 -20.03
N VAL A 652 -6.91 39.28 -19.97
CA VAL A 652 -5.59 39.59 -19.44
C VAL A 652 -5.69 39.75 -17.92
N ASN A 653 -4.71 39.19 -17.21
CA ASN A 653 -4.62 39.31 -15.76
C ASN A 653 -4.12 40.71 -15.36
N LEU A 654 -5.04 41.69 -15.39
CA LEU A 654 -4.80 43.08 -14.97
C LEU A 654 -5.28 43.33 -13.53
N PRO A 655 -4.58 44.19 -12.76
CA PRO A 655 -5.03 44.64 -11.45
C PRO A 655 -6.43 45.28 -11.49
N SER A 656 -7.21 45.14 -10.40
CA SER A 656 -8.55 45.72 -10.32
C SER A 656 -8.55 47.25 -10.46
N SER A 657 -7.49 47.93 -10.03
CA SER A 657 -7.27 49.37 -10.23
C SER A 657 -7.16 49.71 -11.71
N CYS A 658 -6.29 49.02 -12.45
CA CYS A 658 -6.12 49.16 -13.90
C CYS A 658 -7.45 48.94 -14.64
N LYS A 659 -8.21 47.90 -14.31
CA LYS A 659 -9.54 47.65 -14.91
C LYS A 659 -10.52 48.81 -14.64
N LYS A 660 -10.54 49.34 -13.41
CA LYS A 660 -11.40 50.48 -13.04
C LYS A 660 -11.02 51.74 -13.81
N GLU A 661 -9.75 52.05 -13.91
CA GLU A 661 -9.24 53.20 -14.67
C GLU A 661 -9.54 53.07 -16.16
N PHE A 662 -9.43 51.86 -16.72
CA PHE A 662 -9.83 51.60 -18.10
C PHE A 662 -11.32 51.88 -18.32
N TYR A 663 -12.20 51.46 -17.41
CA TYR A 663 -13.64 51.76 -17.50
C TYR A 663 -13.91 53.27 -17.40
N ASN A 664 -13.20 53.99 -16.53
CA ASN A 664 -13.30 55.46 -16.48
C ASN A 664 -12.84 56.12 -17.80
N LEU A 665 -11.78 55.61 -18.43
CA LEU A 665 -11.35 56.08 -19.75
C LEU A 665 -12.40 55.82 -20.83
N LYS A 666 -13.06 54.65 -20.77
CA LYS A 666 -14.14 54.29 -21.69
C LYS A 666 -15.37 55.20 -21.51
N GLU A 667 -15.73 55.56 -20.28
CA GLU A 667 -16.80 56.54 -20.00
C GLU A 667 -16.44 57.93 -20.56
N GLN A 668 -15.21 58.40 -20.35
CA GLN A 668 -14.75 59.67 -20.94
C GLN A 668 -14.76 59.64 -22.47
N ALA A 669 -14.44 58.49 -23.08
CA ALA A 669 -14.50 58.29 -24.52
C ALA A 669 -15.94 58.38 -25.04
N LEU A 670 -16.93 57.89 -24.27
CA LEU A 670 -18.35 58.01 -24.64
C LEU A 670 -18.81 59.48 -24.70
N GLU A 671 -18.29 60.33 -23.82
CA GLU A 671 -18.58 61.77 -23.81
C GLU A 671 -17.87 62.52 -24.94
N LYS A 672 -16.62 62.15 -25.24
CA LYS A 672 -15.73 62.88 -26.17
C LYS A 672 -15.60 62.23 -27.55
N SER A 673 -16.28 61.12 -27.79
CA SER A 673 -16.17 60.22 -28.96
C SER A 673 -14.81 59.56 -29.18
N GLN A 674 -13.74 60.03 -28.53
CA GLN A 674 -12.37 59.52 -28.66
C GLN A 674 -11.52 59.87 -27.43
N ILE A 675 -10.42 59.14 -27.23
CA ILE A 675 -9.39 59.45 -26.22
C ILE A 675 -8.00 59.44 -26.85
N GLU A 676 -7.04 60.13 -26.24
CA GLU A 676 -5.64 60.05 -26.65
C GLU A 676 -5.05 58.66 -26.34
N PHE A 677 -4.29 58.09 -27.27
CA PHE A 677 -3.64 56.80 -27.10
C PHE A 677 -2.76 56.73 -25.85
N ASP A 678 -2.03 57.81 -25.55
CA ASP A 678 -1.11 57.86 -24.41
C ASP A 678 -1.82 57.62 -23.07
N LYS A 679 -3.08 58.04 -22.93
CA LYS A 679 -3.86 57.79 -21.72
C LYS A 679 -4.23 56.32 -21.58
N LEU A 680 -4.60 55.67 -22.69
CA LEU A 680 -4.85 54.23 -22.71
C LEU A 680 -3.56 53.45 -22.37
N TRP A 681 -2.43 53.87 -22.93
CA TRP A 681 -1.12 53.26 -22.66
C TRP A 681 -0.70 53.42 -21.20
N GLN A 682 -0.90 54.59 -20.60
CA GLN A 682 -0.57 54.82 -19.19
C GLN A 682 -1.36 53.91 -18.24
N VAL A 683 -2.63 53.63 -18.57
CA VAL A 683 -3.49 52.78 -17.73
C VAL A 683 -3.17 51.30 -17.89
N VAL A 684 -2.98 50.81 -19.12
CA VAL A 684 -2.89 49.37 -19.40
C VAL A 684 -1.46 48.91 -19.73
N GLY A 685 -0.66 49.76 -20.36
CA GLY A 685 0.63 49.42 -20.95
C GLY A 685 1.64 48.92 -19.92
N PHE A 686 1.77 49.58 -18.77
CA PHE A 686 2.74 49.20 -17.75
C PHE A 686 2.51 47.79 -17.20
N ASP A 687 1.29 47.48 -16.74
CA ASP A 687 0.94 46.16 -16.20
C ASP A 687 1.03 45.06 -17.28
N LEU A 688 0.66 45.38 -18.52
CA LEU A 688 0.77 44.46 -19.64
C LEU A 688 2.24 44.11 -19.96
N VAL A 689 3.10 45.12 -20.07
CA VAL A 689 4.53 44.95 -20.33
C VAL A 689 5.18 44.17 -19.19
N LEU A 690 4.75 44.40 -17.93
CA LEU A 690 5.24 43.65 -16.77
C LEU A 690 4.86 42.15 -16.85
N ASN A 691 3.64 41.83 -17.25
CA ASN A 691 3.21 40.44 -17.50
C ASN A 691 3.99 39.79 -18.66
N MET A 692 4.22 40.53 -19.74
CA MET A 692 5.02 40.05 -20.89
C MET A 692 6.48 39.84 -20.50
N LEU A 693 7.06 40.74 -19.70
CA LEU A 693 8.45 40.68 -19.26
C LEU A 693 8.71 39.41 -18.45
N ASP A 694 7.76 38.99 -17.61
CA ASP A 694 7.87 37.73 -16.87
C ASP A 694 7.92 36.50 -17.80
N THR A 695 7.10 36.49 -18.85
CA THR A 695 7.12 35.44 -19.89
C THR A 695 8.40 35.51 -20.73
N PHE A 696 8.85 36.71 -21.09
CA PHE A 696 10.07 36.93 -21.85
C PHE A 696 11.31 36.45 -21.08
N LYS A 697 11.41 36.72 -19.78
CA LYS A 697 12.50 36.21 -18.93
C LYS A 697 12.60 34.69 -19.02
N ARG A 698 11.47 33.97 -18.98
CA ARG A 698 11.46 32.51 -19.12
C ARG A 698 11.85 32.05 -20.52
N LEU A 699 11.44 32.79 -21.57
CA LEU A 699 11.90 32.54 -22.94
C LEU A 699 13.43 32.65 -23.04
N GLN A 700 14.05 33.65 -22.38
CA GLN A 700 15.51 33.84 -22.41
C GLN A 700 16.30 32.66 -21.85
N GLU A 701 15.68 31.85 -20.98
CA GLU A 701 16.30 30.65 -20.43
C GLU A 701 16.32 29.47 -21.42
N THR A 702 15.53 29.54 -22.50
CA THR A 702 15.39 28.46 -23.48
C THR A 702 16.56 28.39 -24.47
N SER A 703 16.78 27.22 -25.06
CA SER A 703 17.76 27.04 -26.15
C SER A 703 17.43 27.86 -27.39
N ASN A 704 16.14 28.01 -27.71
CA ASN A 704 15.71 28.69 -28.93
C ASN A 704 15.99 30.19 -28.86
N TYR A 705 15.77 30.81 -27.69
CA TYR A 705 16.18 32.20 -27.51
C TYR A 705 17.70 32.37 -27.65
N ARG A 706 18.51 31.46 -27.10
CA ARG A 706 19.98 31.54 -27.26
C ARG A 706 20.42 31.37 -28.70
N GLN A 707 19.78 30.47 -29.43
CA GLN A 707 20.03 30.28 -30.85
C GLN A 707 19.69 31.56 -31.61
N TRP A 708 18.49 32.11 -31.41
CA TRP A 708 18.09 33.40 -31.98
C TRP A 708 19.09 34.51 -31.62
N GLU A 709 19.45 34.64 -30.33
CA GLU A 709 20.39 35.65 -29.84
C GLU A 709 21.77 35.52 -30.50
N SER A 710 22.26 34.29 -30.68
CA SER A 710 23.54 34.02 -31.36
C SER A 710 23.51 34.42 -32.83
N VAL A 711 22.42 34.11 -33.53
CA VAL A 711 22.22 34.47 -34.94
C VAL A 711 22.08 35.99 -35.09
N SER A 712 21.27 36.63 -34.25
CA SER A 712 21.10 38.09 -34.29
C SER A 712 22.37 38.84 -33.93
N LYS A 713 23.18 38.35 -32.98
CA LYS A 713 24.51 38.93 -32.69
C LYS A 713 25.45 38.81 -33.88
N TYR A 714 25.44 37.66 -34.55
CA TYR A 714 26.24 37.44 -35.75
C TYR A 714 25.81 38.35 -36.92
N GLN A 715 24.50 38.47 -37.16
CA GLN A 715 23.95 39.38 -38.18
C GLN A 715 24.32 40.84 -37.92
N LYS A 716 24.27 41.29 -36.65
CA LYS A 716 24.73 42.64 -36.26
C LYS A 716 26.22 42.87 -36.44
N HIS A 717 27.04 41.82 -36.41
CA HIS A 717 28.48 41.93 -36.67
C HIS A 717 28.82 42.00 -38.17
N LEU A 718 27.92 41.54 -39.03
CA LEU A 718 28.09 41.60 -40.48
C LEU A 718 27.60 42.92 -41.11
N GLN A 719 26.75 43.66 -40.40
CA GLN A 719 26.31 45.01 -40.74
C GLN A 719 27.29 46.03 -40.17
#